data_AF-A0A1Y1UY70-F1
#
_entry.id   AF-A0A1Y1UY70-F1
#
_cell.length_a   1.000
_cell.length_b   1.000
_cell.length_c   1.000
_cell.angle_alpha   90.00
_cell.angle_beta   90.00
_cell.angle_gamma   90.00
#
_symmetry.space_group_name_H-M   'P 1'
#
loop_
_entity.id
_entity.type
_entity.pdbx_description
1 polymer ?
#
loop_
_entity_poly.entity_id
_entity_poly.type
_entity_poly.pdbx_seq_one_letter_code
_entity_poly.pdbx_strand_id
1 'polypeptide(L)'
;MTLNKCFAIDYSGSTGNDTFYHSNVLSILKAKFNEGDEIIIWDTESKFVTWDEYMEINSTKDGNGGTDPKCLFNSVFSKHQKATYSEFILISDGMVCNHEVDLLDETIKRHADDFKCNYTEVYLLGNNANLSIACPFTRFNASKTIVKNLNSEDQIIAVSDEDLKTIDQIDSINTMEEFDLKYPSLEKAFIARYLGTDGDKELRRSVLLMQKRINSNNAKKEENKNERIDTLVMQDKNYEEAKTEVIKCFTSVLSSDFQSKINSLIRMSDGGLKQVFNINKLQTFRAFTANTTEVTEVEDIQNLNIESSVGTSQWECPISIDYETDPMILITVDNNEEQRPVLFGFDKKMTEYMLNCPLNALYVDEFVTKFKAYIDHSISLKNYRASLQSSNPIVKSPFTRRTIIGAIPLGENDEHVKSANWSLMKIITGGKHLGDIHLWFFVLYRLIKTNQIPYLKDIEPFIEAQVKYRFSHFTTSISLSGLSNLPQARVFYPTAAWTCLISPFLIPKIPSNLNLLYTHLSHYKDLLQILALYAIELPNEFQPFVHRLEILAHLLSYFKKNPKLLDVYKNGLQNATLFINVDENSPMSSGGVCGDLFIPIDGEIKDENRMRCVQSLSTVCYNAVQDGRISLDELAWLIDFVDVQKSLTDINIMPLIQGKPSGSDNATSAIHDFWKEWDANIDKFNVKISENTCRPYYYVKEGVTWLEELSTILDTTRPILSLDKHFGNFVDTYGRYPSRNEYILYLYRKICLGSKTSTTLPRNILKFTDQVFARFNPIMNKYTLETFIRIFQDNASINTRINNEK
;
A
#
# COMPACT_ATOMS: atom_id res chain seq x y z
N MET A 1 2.48 16.33 -55.86
CA MET A 1 1.51 17.41 -56.09
C MET A 1 0.55 17.39 -54.92
N THR A 2 0.33 18.51 -54.25
CA THR A 2 -0.62 18.58 -53.13
C THR A 2 -2.03 18.66 -53.71
N LEU A 3 -2.89 17.72 -53.29
CA LEU A 3 -4.31 17.69 -53.62
C LEU A 3 -5.07 18.69 -52.74
N ASN A 4 -6.26 19.10 -53.18
CA ASN A 4 -7.16 19.97 -52.42
C ASN A 4 -7.72 19.24 -51.17
N LYS A 5 -8.84 19.71 -50.59
CA LYS A 5 -9.40 19.09 -49.39
C LYS A 5 -10.10 17.78 -49.72
N CYS A 6 -10.06 16.83 -48.79
CA CYS A 6 -10.84 15.60 -48.87
C CYS A 6 -11.77 15.51 -47.67
N PHE A 7 -13.08 15.38 -47.91
CA PHE A 7 -14.11 15.14 -46.91
C PHE A 7 -14.43 13.65 -46.86
N ALA A 8 -13.94 12.96 -45.83
CA ALA A 8 -14.26 11.56 -45.54
C ALA A 8 -15.44 11.49 -44.57
N ILE A 9 -16.64 11.20 -45.09
CA ILE A 9 -17.90 11.29 -44.36
C ILE A 9 -18.44 9.88 -44.08
N ASP A 10 -18.63 9.58 -42.81
CA ASP A 10 -19.21 8.33 -42.35
C ASP A 10 -20.65 8.21 -42.88
N TYR A 11 -20.91 7.08 -43.52
CA TYR A 11 -22.17 6.68 -44.12
C TYR A 11 -22.71 5.42 -43.43
N SER A 12 -22.13 5.01 -42.30
CA SER A 12 -22.52 3.79 -41.60
C SER A 12 -23.98 3.83 -41.13
N GLY A 13 -24.56 2.67 -40.88
CA GLY A 13 -25.96 2.55 -40.48
C GLY A 13 -26.33 3.31 -39.19
N SER A 14 -25.36 3.66 -38.33
CA SER A 14 -25.61 4.49 -37.13
C SER A 14 -25.92 5.95 -37.46
N THR A 15 -25.42 6.46 -38.59
CA THR A 15 -25.69 7.82 -39.07
C THR A 15 -27.07 7.96 -39.70
N GLY A 16 -27.66 6.84 -40.14
CA GLY A 16 -28.94 6.79 -40.83
C GLY A 16 -30.09 7.37 -40.00
N ASN A 17 -30.90 8.23 -40.62
CA ASN A 17 -32.01 8.95 -40.00
C ASN A 17 -31.61 9.85 -38.80
N ASP A 18 -30.32 10.12 -38.56
CA ASP A 18 -29.86 11.03 -37.51
C ASP A 18 -29.87 12.49 -37.98
N THR A 19 -30.87 13.23 -37.52
CA THR A 19 -31.03 14.65 -37.88
C THR A 19 -29.88 15.52 -37.37
N PHE A 20 -29.33 15.22 -36.20
CA PHE A 20 -28.22 15.97 -35.62
C PHE A 20 -26.93 15.75 -36.41
N TYR A 21 -26.63 14.51 -36.77
CA TYR A 21 -25.50 14.16 -37.62
C TYR A 21 -25.57 14.89 -38.97
N HIS A 22 -26.62 14.63 -39.75
CA HIS A 22 -26.73 15.16 -41.12
C HIS A 22 -26.80 16.69 -41.17
N SER A 23 -27.46 17.36 -40.22
CA SER A 23 -27.50 18.83 -40.18
C SER A 23 -26.14 19.45 -39.89
N ASN A 24 -25.32 18.83 -39.03
CA ASN A 24 -23.96 19.28 -38.76
C ASN A 24 -23.03 19.02 -39.95
N VAL A 25 -23.12 17.86 -40.61
CA VAL A 25 -22.32 17.58 -41.81
C VAL A 25 -22.61 18.59 -42.92
N LEU A 26 -23.90 18.90 -43.16
CA LEU A 26 -24.29 19.90 -44.16
C LEU A 26 -23.75 21.29 -43.83
N SER A 27 -23.76 21.67 -42.54
CA SER A 27 -23.20 22.92 -42.07
C SER A 27 -21.69 22.99 -42.32
N ILE A 28 -20.95 21.91 -42.03
CA ILE A 28 -19.51 21.80 -42.27
C ILE A 28 -19.19 21.93 -43.76
N LEU A 29 -19.90 21.18 -44.62
CA LEU A 29 -19.70 21.22 -46.07
C LEU A 29 -19.98 22.62 -46.64
N LYS A 30 -21.11 23.24 -46.29
CA LYS A 30 -21.45 24.61 -46.74
C LYS A 30 -20.42 25.65 -46.34
N ALA A 31 -19.78 25.46 -45.19
CA ALA A 31 -18.79 26.40 -44.69
C ALA A 31 -17.39 26.22 -45.31
N LYS A 32 -17.05 25.01 -45.79
CA LYS A 32 -15.66 24.64 -46.09
C LYS A 32 -15.38 24.08 -47.47
N PHE A 33 -16.39 23.50 -48.14
CA PHE A 33 -16.22 22.85 -49.43
C PHE A 33 -16.04 23.88 -50.55
N ASN A 34 -15.06 23.68 -51.41
CA ASN A 34 -14.81 24.47 -52.61
C ASN A 34 -14.80 23.58 -53.86
N GLU A 35 -14.99 24.19 -55.01
CA GLU A 35 -14.86 23.49 -56.29
C GLU A 35 -13.46 22.88 -56.43
N GLY A 36 -13.41 21.57 -56.68
CA GLY A 36 -12.17 20.80 -56.75
C GLY A 36 -11.78 20.08 -55.46
N ASP A 37 -12.54 20.22 -54.37
CA ASP A 37 -12.45 19.34 -53.20
C ASP A 37 -13.10 17.97 -53.47
N GLU A 38 -12.62 16.93 -52.80
CA GLU A 38 -13.11 15.55 -52.96
C GLU A 38 -14.01 15.14 -51.80
N ILE A 39 -15.08 14.38 -52.08
CA ILE A 39 -15.96 13.79 -51.06
C ILE A 39 -15.87 12.27 -51.18
N ILE A 40 -15.52 11.61 -50.08
CA ILE A 40 -15.54 10.16 -49.92
C ILE A 40 -16.59 9.85 -48.87
N ILE A 41 -17.57 9.02 -49.21
CA ILE A 41 -18.44 8.40 -48.21
C ILE A 41 -17.89 7.03 -47.86
N TRP A 42 -18.02 6.62 -46.60
CA TRP A 42 -17.46 5.36 -46.12
C TRP A 42 -18.33 4.67 -45.06
N ASP A 43 -18.43 3.35 -45.17
CA ASP A 43 -19.02 2.44 -44.20
C ASP A 43 -18.06 1.24 -43.99
N THR A 44 -18.47 0.02 -44.35
CA THR A 44 -17.63 -1.15 -44.63
C THR A 44 -16.88 -1.06 -45.97
N GLU A 45 -17.36 -0.24 -46.90
CA GLU A 45 -16.75 0.11 -48.18
C GLU A 45 -16.63 1.64 -48.31
N SER A 46 -15.83 2.12 -49.25
CA SER A 46 -15.75 3.56 -49.53
C SER A 46 -15.90 3.84 -51.02
N LYS A 47 -16.40 5.03 -51.35
CA LYS A 47 -16.42 5.53 -52.73
C LYS A 47 -16.38 7.06 -52.77
N PHE A 48 -15.84 7.60 -53.86
CA PHE A 48 -15.99 9.02 -54.18
C PHE A 48 -17.41 9.33 -54.63
N VAL A 49 -17.91 10.48 -54.20
CA VAL A 49 -19.21 11.03 -54.62
C VAL A 49 -19.08 12.49 -55.01
N THR A 50 -20.01 12.95 -55.83
CA THR A 50 -20.19 14.35 -56.19
C THR A 50 -20.95 15.11 -55.10
N TRP A 51 -20.92 16.44 -55.18
CA TRP A 51 -21.71 17.30 -54.31
C TRP A 51 -23.21 16.96 -54.35
N ASP A 52 -23.77 16.79 -55.55
CA ASP A 52 -25.20 16.52 -55.72
C ASP A 52 -25.60 15.16 -55.16
N GLU A 53 -24.78 14.12 -55.37
CA GLU A 53 -24.99 12.80 -54.78
C GLU A 53 -24.96 12.84 -53.25
N TYR A 54 -24.03 13.60 -52.65
CA TYR A 54 -24.00 13.76 -51.20
C TYR A 54 -25.18 14.60 -50.68
N MET A 55 -25.62 15.63 -51.41
CA MET A 55 -26.82 16.40 -51.02
C MET A 55 -28.08 15.53 -51.01
N GLU A 56 -28.20 14.58 -51.94
CA GLU A 56 -29.29 13.60 -51.95
C GLU A 56 -29.24 12.74 -50.67
N ILE A 57 -28.08 12.13 -50.37
CA ILE A 57 -27.83 11.35 -49.15
C ILE A 57 -28.19 12.14 -47.88
N ASN A 58 -27.78 13.39 -47.80
CA ASN A 58 -28.04 14.24 -46.65
C ASN A 58 -29.55 14.56 -46.49
N SER A 59 -30.25 14.75 -47.61
CA SER A 59 -31.69 15.06 -47.62
C SER A 59 -32.56 13.87 -47.22
N THR A 60 -32.18 12.67 -47.64
CA THR A 60 -32.86 11.41 -47.31
C THR A 60 -32.40 10.84 -45.96
N LYS A 61 -31.31 11.38 -45.40
CA LYS A 61 -30.64 10.88 -44.19
C LYS A 61 -30.27 9.42 -44.32
N ASP A 62 -29.73 9.07 -45.48
CA ASP A 62 -29.36 7.70 -45.79
C ASP A 62 -28.03 7.32 -45.12
N GLY A 63 -27.94 6.06 -44.69
CA GLY A 63 -26.79 5.47 -44.02
C GLY A 63 -26.95 3.95 -43.94
N ASN A 64 -25.88 3.21 -44.24
CA ASN A 64 -25.90 1.76 -44.37
C ASN A 64 -24.55 1.13 -43.97
N GLY A 65 -24.50 -0.18 -43.77
CA GLY A 65 -23.25 -0.89 -43.46
C GLY A 65 -22.69 -0.64 -42.05
N GLY A 66 -21.48 -1.16 -41.80
CA GLY A 66 -20.74 -0.99 -40.55
C GLY A 66 -19.74 0.18 -40.59
N THR A 67 -18.96 0.36 -39.53
CA THR A 67 -17.96 1.45 -39.42
C THR A 67 -16.55 0.88 -39.59
N ASP A 68 -15.98 0.95 -40.81
CA ASP A 68 -14.60 0.53 -41.10
C ASP A 68 -13.80 1.63 -41.83
N PRO A 69 -13.07 2.50 -41.10
CA PRO A 69 -12.31 3.58 -41.70
C PRO A 69 -11.11 3.12 -42.56
N LYS A 70 -10.71 1.83 -42.52
CA LYS A 70 -9.60 1.32 -43.37
C LYS A 70 -10.00 1.32 -44.84
N CYS A 71 -11.30 1.18 -45.13
CA CYS A 71 -11.77 1.15 -46.51
C CYS A 71 -11.47 2.47 -47.25
N LEU A 72 -11.26 3.59 -46.55
CA LEU A 72 -10.88 4.88 -47.14
C LEU A 72 -9.66 4.78 -48.05
N PHE A 73 -8.66 3.97 -47.66
CA PHE A 73 -7.44 3.77 -48.45
C PHE A 73 -7.73 3.10 -49.79
N ASN A 74 -8.73 2.22 -49.88
CA ASN A 74 -9.13 1.58 -51.13
C ASN A 74 -9.62 2.62 -52.15
N SER A 75 -10.48 3.55 -51.72
CA SER A 75 -10.94 4.63 -52.58
C SER A 75 -9.79 5.56 -52.97
N VAL A 76 -9.02 6.04 -52.00
CA VAL A 76 -7.91 6.96 -52.26
C VAL A 76 -6.95 6.37 -53.29
N PHE A 77 -6.53 5.12 -53.12
CA PHE A 77 -5.58 4.47 -54.03
C PHE A 77 -6.20 3.93 -55.32
N SER A 78 -7.53 3.83 -55.42
CA SER A 78 -8.20 3.57 -56.69
C SER A 78 -8.11 4.76 -57.66
N LYS A 79 -7.99 5.97 -57.12
CA LYS A 79 -7.96 7.22 -57.90
C LYS A 79 -6.56 7.83 -57.99
N HIS A 80 -5.77 7.75 -56.92
CA HIS A 80 -4.46 8.40 -56.81
C HIS A 80 -3.37 7.38 -56.44
N GLN A 81 -2.31 7.28 -57.24
CA GLN A 81 -1.17 6.40 -56.90
C GLN A 81 -0.42 6.86 -55.63
N LYS A 82 -0.37 8.18 -55.41
CA LYS A 82 0.08 8.83 -54.18
C LYS A 82 -0.83 10.01 -53.89
N ALA A 83 -1.25 10.17 -52.64
CA ALA A 83 -2.13 11.25 -52.20
C ALA A 83 -1.43 12.10 -51.13
N THR A 84 -1.41 13.42 -51.32
CA THR A 84 -0.99 14.37 -50.29
C THR A 84 -2.04 15.46 -50.20
N TYR A 85 -2.98 15.35 -49.27
CA TYR A 85 -4.08 16.31 -49.13
C TYR A 85 -3.64 17.54 -48.35
N SER A 86 -4.08 18.72 -48.79
CA SER A 86 -3.86 19.97 -48.04
C SER A 86 -4.60 19.96 -46.69
N GLU A 87 -5.79 19.38 -46.66
CA GLU A 87 -6.61 19.19 -45.47
C GLU A 87 -7.44 17.90 -45.64
N PHE A 88 -7.39 17.02 -44.65
CA PHE A 88 -8.20 15.80 -44.60
C PHE A 88 -9.24 15.94 -43.49
N ILE A 89 -10.51 15.98 -43.88
CA ILE A 89 -11.65 16.24 -42.99
C ILE A 89 -12.40 14.92 -42.76
N LEU A 90 -12.26 14.34 -41.58
CA LEU A 90 -12.93 13.11 -41.20
C LEU A 90 -14.19 13.42 -40.38
N ILE A 91 -15.35 12.90 -40.77
CA ILE A 91 -16.61 13.14 -40.06
C ILE A 91 -17.26 11.80 -39.72
N SER A 92 -17.56 11.55 -38.44
CA SER A 92 -18.14 10.29 -37.96
C SER A 92 -18.95 10.48 -36.68
N ASP A 93 -19.92 9.61 -36.43
CA ASP A 93 -20.65 9.48 -35.17
C ASP A 93 -20.12 8.33 -34.28
N GLY A 94 -19.20 7.55 -34.83
CA GLY A 94 -18.95 6.18 -34.40
C GLY A 94 -17.86 5.99 -33.35
N MET A 95 -17.74 4.71 -32.96
CA MET A 95 -16.64 4.15 -32.19
C MET A 95 -16.15 2.89 -32.92
N VAL A 96 -14.84 2.70 -32.99
CA VAL A 96 -14.25 1.40 -33.39
C VAL A 96 -13.55 0.76 -32.20
N CYS A 97 -13.48 -0.57 -32.18
CA CYS A 97 -12.78 -1.27 -31.10
C CYS A 97 -11.25 -1.14 -31.25
N ASN A 98 -10.49 -1.38 -30.18
CA ASN A 98 -9.03 -1.20 -30.19
C ASN A 98 -8.33 -2.01 -31.29
N HIS A 99 -8.83 -3.21 -31.58
CA HIS A 99 -8.26 -4.03 -32.64
C HIS A 99 -8.35 -3.34 -34.01
N GLU A 100 -9.44 -2.62 -34.27
CA GLU A 100 -9.61 -1.84 -35.50
C GLU A 100 -8.71 -0.60 -35.52
N VAL A 101 -8.48 0.03 -34.36
CA VAL A 101 -7.50 1.13 -34.22
C VAL A 101 -6.10 0.62 -34.57
N ASP A 102 -5.69 -0.53 -34.02
CA ASP A 102 -4.39 -1.14 -34.29
C ASP A 102 -4.23 -1.48 -35.78
N LEU A 103 -5.24 -2.10 -36.41
CA LEU A 103 -5.23 -2.43 -37.83
C LEU A 103 -5.20 -1.18 -38.73
N LEU A 104 -5.89 -0.11 -38.34
CA LEU A 104 -5.87 1.17 -39.05
C LEU A 104 -4.51 1.86 -38.92
N ASP A 105 -3.92 1.87 -37.73
CA ASP A 105 -2.57 2.39 -37.48
C ASP A 105 -1.52 1.65 -38.34
N GLU A 106 -1.62 0.32 -38.43
CA GLU A 106 -0.76 -0.46 -39.33
C GLU A 106 -0.97 -0.11 -40.80
N THR A 107 -2.22 0.11 -41.21
CA THR A 107 -2.55 0.45 -42.60
C THR A 107 -1.98 1.82 -42.96
N ILE A 108 -2.17 2.83 -42.11
CA ILE A 108 -1.58 4.17 -42.28
C ILE A 108 -0.05 4.08 -42.35
N LYS A 109 0.59 3.32 -41.45
CA LYS A 109 2.05 3.13 -41.45
C LYS A 109 2.55 2.46 -42.73
N ARG A 110 1.87 1.41 -43.21
CA ARG A 110 2.20 0.72 -44.47
C ARG A 110 2.15 1.66 -45.67
N HIS A 111 1.33 2.70 -45.61
CA HIS A 111 1.12 3.68 -46.67
C HIS A 111 1.73 5.06 -46.38
N ALA A 112 2.60 5.22 -45.38
CA ALA A 112 3.11 6.53 -44.94
C ALA A 112 3.87 7.31 -46.04
N ASP A 113 4.47 6.61 -47.00
CA ASP A 113 5.16 7.21 -48.15
C ASP A 113 4.23 7.59 -49.32
N ASP A 114 3.02 7.03 -49.34
CA ASP A 114 2.05 7.17 -50.43
C ASP A 114 0.80 7.96 -50.03
N PHE A 115 0.51 8.08 -48.74
CA PHE A 115 -0.60 8.87 -48.18
C PHE A 115 -0.08 9.84 -47.12
N LYS A 116 -0.31 11.15 -47.33
CA LYS A 116 0.06 12.22 -46.40
C LYS A 116 -1.05 13.26 -46.28
N CYS A 117 -1.16 13.86 -45.10
CA CYS A 117 -2.06 14.97 -44.83
C CYS A 117 -1.27 16.10 -44.20
N ASN A 118 -1.33 17.31 -44.78
CA ASN A 118 -0.69 18.47 -44.16
C ASN A 118 -1.44 18.90 -42.89
N TYR A 119 -2.77 18.71 -42.87
CA TYR A 119 -3.63 19.02 -41.75
C TYR A 119 -4.80 18.04 -41.69
N THR A 120 -5.16 17.56 -40.50
CA THR A 120 -6.33 16.70 -40.29
C THR A 120 -7.35 17.42 -39.40
N GLU A 121 -8.58 17.59 -39.88
CA GLU A 121 -9.69 18.05 -39.04
C GLU A 121 -10.70 16.92 -38.86
N VAL A 122 -11.11 16.66 -37.63
CA VAL A 122 -12.03 15.57 -37.31
C VAL A 122 -13.28 16.12 -36.64
N TYR A 123 -14.45 15.75 -37.13
CA TYR A 123 -15.74 16.04 -36.53
C TYR A 123 -16.36 14.75 -35.99
N LEU A 124 -16.50 14.68 -34.68
CA LEU A 124 -17.15 13.58 -33.99
C LEU A 124 -18.52 14.05 -33.50
N LEU A 125 -19.58 13.52 -34.08
CA LEU A 125 -20.93 14.04 -33.96
C LEU A 125 -21.83 13.03 -33.24
N GLY A 126 -22.27 13.33 -32.02
CA GLY A 126 -23.24 12.51 -31.29
C GLY A 126 -22.76 12.04 -29.92
N ASN A 127 -23.70 11.65 -29.06
CA ASN A 127 -23.45 11.38 -27.63
C ASN A 127 -22.55 10.17 -27.36
N ASN A 128 -22.40 9.29 -28.34
CA ASN A 128 -21.56 8.09 -28.26
C ASN A 128 -20.27 8.23 -29.08
N ALA A 129 -19.93 9.42 -29.60
CA ALA A 129 -18.72 9.58 -30.38
C ALA A 129 -17.49 9.61 -29.45
N ASN A 130 -16.39 8.95 -29.86
CA ASN A 130 -15.13 8.96 -29.12
C ASN A 130 -13.92 9.07 -30.07
N LEU A 131 -12.72 9.26 -29.52
CA LEU A 131 -11.52 9.51 -30.31
C LEU A 131 -10.93 8.28 -31.02
N SER A 132 -11.57 7.11 -30.96
CA SER A 132 -11.03 5.86 -31.53
C SER A 132 -10.79 5.93 -33.04
N ILE A 133 -11.75 6.47 -33.78
CA ILE A 133 -11.67 6.64 -35.24
C ILE A 133 -10.74 7.79 -35.63
N ALA A 134 -10.69 8.84 -34.79
CA ALA A 134 -9.89 10.03 -35.03
C ALA A 134 -8.39 9.77 -34.84
N CYS A 135 -8.03 9.02 -33.79
CA CYS A 135 -6.66 8.99 -33.30
C CYS A 135 -5.62 8.56 -34.35
N PRO A 136 -5.83 7.55 -35.22
CA PRO A 136 -4.83 7.13 -36.20
C PRO A 136 -4.51 8.21 -37.25
N PHE A 137 -5.52 9.02 -37.63
CA PHE A 137 -5.36 10.10 -38.62
C PHE A 137 -4.75 11.39 -38.06
N THR A 138 -4.61 11.50 -36.74
CA THR A 138 -4.13 12.72 -36.06
C THR A 138 -2.73 12.58 -35.44
N ARG A 139 -2.13 11.38 -35.43
CA ARG A 139 -0.90 11.10 -34.66
C ARG A 139 0.35 11.84 -35.14
N PHE A 140 0.44 12.13 -36.44
CA PHE A 140 1.70 12.49 -37.10
C PHE A 140 1.65 13.82 -37.86
N ASN A 141 0.58 14.59 -37.69
CA ASN A 141 0.41 15.88 -38.37
C ASN A 141 -0.44 16.83 -37.52
N ALA A 142 -0.31 18.13 -37.79
CA ALA A 142 -1.17 19.13 -37.18
C ALA A 142 -2.65 18.77 -37.38
N SER A 143 -3.42 18.87 -36.30
CA SER A 143 -4.79 18.40 -36.30
C SER A 143 -5.70 19.15 -35.35
N LYS A 144 -7.00 19.07 -35.63
CA LYS A 144 -8.06 19.60 -34.78
C LYS A 144 -9.22 18.63 -34.76
N THR A 145 -9.57 18.14 -33.57
CA THR A 145 -10.75 17.31 -33.36
C THR A 145 -11.81 18.13 -32.64
N ILE A 146 -13.02 18.15 -33.20
CA ILE A 146 -14.19 18.85 -32.68
C ILE A 146 -15.25 17.79 -32.36
N VAL A 147 -15.60 17.67 -31.08
CA VAL A 147 -16.66 16.77 -30.63
C VAL A 147 -17.91 17.57 -30.31
N LYS A 148 -19.00 17.28 -31.02
CA LYS A 148 -20.30 17.96 -30.86
C LYS A 148 -21.34 16.99 -30.32
N ASN A 149 -21.99 17.38 -29.24
CA ASN A 149 -23.14 16.64 -28.68
C ASN A 149 -24.39 17.52 -28.72
N LEU A 150 -25.56 16.87 -28.68
CA LEU A 150 -26.88 17.54 -28.77
C LEU A 150 -27.09 18.62 -27.68
N ASN A 151 -26.46 18.48 -26.51
CA ASN A 151 -26.70 19.30 -25.32
C ASN A 151 -25.42 19.73 -24.59
N SER A 152 -24.27 19.79 -25.25
CA SER A 152 -23.02 20.27 -24.65
C SER A 152 -22.32 21.28 -25.54
N GLU A 153 -21.47 22.12 -24.95
CA GLU A 153 -20.52 22.92 -25.73
C GLU A 153 -19.59 22.01 -26.53
N ASP A 154 -19.15 22.51 -27.69
CA ASP A 154 -18.21 21.83 -28.57
C ASP A 154 -16.87 21.63 -27.84
N GLN A 155 -16.40 20.38 -27.76
CA GLN A 155 -15.08 20.08 -27.19
C GLN A 155 -14.04 20.11 -28.30
N ILE A 156 -12.99 20.91 -28.14
CA ILE A 156 -11.96 21.10 -29.16
C ILE A 156 -10.60 20.62 -28.62
N ILE A 157 -9.98 19.69 -29.35
CA ILE A 157 -8.61 19.24 -29.14
C ILE A 157 -7.79 19.65 -30.36
N ALA A 158 -6.80 20.53 -30.19
CA ALA A 158 -5.97 21.00 -31.28
C ALA A 158 -4.49 20.78 -30.97
N VAL A 159 -3.75 20.33 -31.98
CA VAL A 159 -2.32 20.00 -31.94
C VAL A 159 -1.65 20.68 -33.13
N SER A 160 -0.67 21.53 -32.87
CA SER A 160 0.11 22.22 -33.90
C SER A 160 1.35 21.44 -34.32
N ASP A 161 1.97 21.83 -35.43
CA ASP A 161 3.27 21.27 -35.84
C ASP A 161 4.37 21.63 -34.84
N GLU A 162 4.29 22.80 -34.19
CA GLU A 162 5.19 23.20 -33.11
C GLU A 162 5.06 22.27 -31.89
N ASP A 163 3.84 21.88 -31.53
CA ASP A 163 3.60 20.94 -30.43
C ASP A 163 4.27 19.59 -30.74
N LEU A 164 4.06 19.06 -31.96
CA LEU A 164 4.66 17.78 -32.40
C LEU A 164 6.20 17.82 -32.41
N LYS A 165 6.80 18.93 -32.87
CA LYS A 165 8.27 19.14 -32.85
C LYS A 165 8.87 19.22 -31.45
N THR A 166 8.05 19.49 -30.42
CA THR A 166 8.56 19.56 -29.04
C THR A 166 9.04 18.18 -28.55
N ILE A 167 8.51 17.09 -29.13
CA ILE A 167 8.99 15.71 -28.89
C ILE A 167 10.46 15.56 -29.27
N ASP A 168 10.86 16.11 -30.42
CA ASP A 168 12.25 16.02 -30.92
C ASP A 168 13.23 16.84 -30.07
N GLN A 169 12.72 17.72 -29.20
CA GLN A 169 13.52 18.60 -28.36
C GLN A 169 13.70 18.08 -26.92
N ILE A 170 13.12 16.94 -26.55
CA ILE A 170 13.17 16.40 -25.17
C ILE A 170 14.61 16.26 -24.66
N ASP A 171 15.52 15.85 -25.54
CA ASP A 171 16.92 15.65 -25.16
C ASP A 171 17.68 16.94 -24.86
N SER A 172 17.14 18.09 -25.28
CA SER A 172 17.70 19.42 -25.02
C SER A 172 17.18 20.09 -23.74
N ILE A 173 16.15 19.53 -23.10
CA ILE A 173 15.55 20.09 -21.87
C ILE A 173 16.41 19.66 -20.67
N ASN A 174 16.96 20.65 -19.96
CA ASN A 174 17.92 20.45 -18.89
C ASN A 174 17.52 21.10 -17.56
N THR A 175 16.60 22.06 -17.55
CA THR A 175 16.19 22.79 -16.34
C THR A 175 14.70 22.69 -16.05
N MET A 176 14.31 22.99 -14.80
CA MET A 176 12.90 23.03 -14.39
C MET A 176 12.09 24.07 -15.17
N GLU A 177 12.66 25.25 -15.36
CA GLU A 177 12.03 26.37 -16.07
C GLU A 177 11.78 26.04 -17.55
N GLU A 178 12.75 25.42 -18.23
CA GLU A 178 12.59 24.94 -19.61
C GLU A 178 11.50 23.88 -19.71
N PHE A 179 11.43 22.98 -18.73
CA PHE A 179 10.42 21.93 -18.71
C PHE A 179 9.01 22.49 -18.52
N ASP A 180 8.81 23.38 -17.55
CA ASP A 180 7.50 23.97 -17.28
C ASP A 180 6.99 24.81 -18.46
N LEU A 181 7.89 25.48 -19.18
CA LEU A 181 7.56 26.21 -20.40
C LEU A 181 7.08 25.29 -21.52
N LYS A 182 7.74 24.13 -21.71
CA LYS A 182 7.46 23.20 -22.83
C LYS A 182 6.42 22.13 -22.50
N TYR A 183 6.07 21.93 -21.23
CA TYR A 183 5.16 20.87 -20.80
C TYR A 183 3.80 20.87 -21.51
N PRO A 184 3.07 22.00 -21.67
CA PRO A 184 1.77 22.00 -22.33
C PRO A 184 1.81 21.49 -23.78
N SER A 185 2.89 21.79 -24.50
CA SER A 185 3.11 21.31 -25.87
C SER A 185 3.51 19.84 -25.91
N LEU A 186 4.38 19.40 -24.98
CA LEU A 186 4.73 17.98 -24.81
C LEU A 186 3.49 17.13 -24.50
N GLU A 187 2.63 17.59 -23.59
CA GLU A 187 1.42 16.87 -23.19
C GLU A 187 0.46 16.68 -24.38
N LYS A 188 0.19 17.74 -25.15
CA LYS A 188 -0.64 17.66 -26.37
C LYS A 188 -0.07 16.69 -27.39
N ALA A 189 1.24 16.78 -27.64
CA ALA A 189 1.92 15.94 -28.62
C ALA A 189 1.92 14.46 -28.20
N PHE A 190 2.12 14.16 -26.92
CA PHE A 190 2.08 12.78 -26.39
C PHE A 190 0.66 12.20 -26.46
N ILE A 191 -0.37 12.99 -26.12
CA ILE A 191 -1.77 12.55 -26.25
C ILE A 191 -2.06 12.22 -27.72
N ALA A 192 -1.74 13.13 -28.65
CA ALA A 192 -1.97 12.92 -30.07
C ALA A 192 -1.27 11.65 -30.60
N ARG A 193 -0.01 11.46 -30.21
CA ARG A 193 0.83 10.36 -30.69
C ARG A 193 0.42 9.01 -30.10
N TYR A 194 0.03 8.95 -28.82
CA TYR A 194 -0.11 7.67 -28.11
C TYR A 194 -1.54 7.26 -27.76
N LEU A 195 -2.54 8.10 -27.97
CA LEU A 195 -3.94 7.76 -27.70
C LEU A 195 -4.37 6.48 -28.42
N GLY A 196 -4.76 5.42 -27.70
CA GLY A 196 -5.13 4.15 -28.33
C GLY A 196 -3.96 3.22 -28.69
N THR A 197 -2.71 3.55 -28.34
CA THR A 197 -1.52 2.71 -28.63
C THR A 197 -0.93 2.06 -27.38
N ASP A 198 -0.02 1.10 -27.57
CA ASP A 198 0.84 0.53 -26.51
C ASP A 198 1.98 1.46 -26.03
N GLY A 199 2.06 2.70 -26.54
CA GLY A 199 3.10 3.67 -26.19
C GLY A 199 4.41 3.50 -26.96
N ASP A 200 5.49 4.11 -26.46
CA ASP A 200 6.82 4.16 -27.10
C ASP A 200 7.93 4.07 -26.05
N LYS A 201 8.66 2.95 -26.08
CA LYS A 201 9.74 2.65 -25.12
C LYS A 201 10.96 3.56 -25.29
N GLU A 202 11.24 4.03 -26.50
CA GLU A 202 12.37 4.93 -26.75
C GLU A 202 12.05 6.33 -26.24
N LEU A 203 10.84 6.84 -26.49
CA LEU A 203 10.47 8.16 -25.97
C LEU A 203 10.34 8.16 -24.45
N ARG A 204 9.87 7.05 -23.87
CA ARG A 204 9.88 6.82 -22.42
C ARG A 204 11.30 6.96 -21.84
N ARG A 205 12.30 6.41 -22.52
CA ARG A 205 13.71 6.53 -22.14
C ARG A 205 14.17 7.99 -22.20
N SER A 206 13.82 8.73 -23.25
CA SER A 206 14.15 10.16 -23.36
C SER A 206 13.53 11.01 -22.23
N VAL A 207 12.27 10.73 -21.84
CA VAL A 207 11.61 11.42 -20.70
C VAL A 207 12.31 11.11 -19.37
N LEU A 208 12.69 9.84 -19.12
CA LEU A 208 13.46 9.48 -17.93
C LEU A 208 14.83 10.17 -17.89
N LEU A 209 15.53 10.21 -19.02
CA LEU A 209 16.83 10.86 -19.12
C LEU A 209 16.70 12.37 -18.86
N MET A 210 15.66 13.02 -19.40
CA MET A 210 15.32 14.41 -19.12
C MET A 210 15.10 14.66 -17.62
N GLN A 211 14.28 13.84 -16.97
CA GLN A 211 14.06 13.95 -15.52
C GLN A 211 15.37 13.78 -14.73
N LYS A 212 16.20 12.79 -15.11
CA LYS A 212 17.52 12.58 -14.47
C LYS A 212 18.41 13.82 -14.63
N ARG A 213 18.44 14.45 -15.81
CA ARG A 213 19.18 15.70 -16.06
C ARG A 213 18.68 16.87 -15.20
N ILE A 214 17.36 17.11 -15.18
CA ILE A 214 16.75 18.20 -14.40
C ILE A 214 17.00 18.00 -12.90
N ASN A 215 16.79 16.77 -12.39
CA ASN A 215 17.04 16.46 -10.98
C ASN A 215 18.51 16.59 -10.61
N SER A 216 19.43 16.19 -11.50
CA SER A 216 20.87 16.37 -11.29
C SER A 216 21.27 17.86 -11.26
N ASN A 217 20.65 18.69 -12.10
CA ASN A 217 20.88 20.13 -12.10
C ASN A 217 20.30 20.83 -10.85
N ASN A 218 19.14 20.38 -10.36
CA ASN A 218 18.57 20.88 -9.12
C ASN A 218 19.40 20.48 -7.89
N ALA A 219 19.89 19.23 -7.85
CA ALA A 219 20.77 18.77 -6.79
C ALA A 219 22.05 19.60 -6.68
N LYS A 220 22.63 20.03 -7.82
CA LYS A 220 23.83 20.90 -7.85
C LYS A 220 23.56 22.35 -7.43
N LYS A 221 22.32 22.86 -7.54
CA LYS A 221 21.98 24.24 -7.11
C LYS A 221 21.77 24.37 -5.59
N GLU A 222 21.57 23.27 -4.86
CA GLU A 222 21.25 23.28 -3.41
C GLU A 222 22.40 22.86 -2.48
N GLU A 223 23.59 22.54 -2.99
CA GLU A 223 24.75 22.09 -2.17
C GLU A 223 25.08 23.05 -1.00
N ASN A 224 24.85 24.36 -1.12
CA ASN A 224 25.14 25.34 -0.06
C ASN A 224 24.09 25.42 1.09
N LYS A 225 22.93 24.75 1.02
CA LYS A 225 21.90 24.80 2.09
C LYS A 225 21.86 23.56 2.98
N ASN A 226 22.23 22.39 2.46
CA ASN A 226 22.08 21.11 3.17
C ASN A 226 23.22 20.86 4.18
N GLU A 227 24.40 21.44 3.97
CA GLU A 227 25.52 21.38 4.92
C GLU A 227 25.12 21.86 6.32
N ARG A 228 24.22 22.85 6.42
CA ARG A 228 23.73 23.37 7.70
C ARG A 228 22.97 22.32 8.50
N ILE A 229 22.15 21.48 7.86
CA ILE A 229 21.36 20.44 8.58
C ILE A 229 22.31 19.39 9.15
N ASP A 230 23.27 18.95 8.35
CA ASP A 230 24.28 17.98 8.77
C ASP A 230 25.13 18.51 9.92
N THR A 231 25.58 19.77 9.87
CA THR A 231 26.29 20.43 10.98
C THR A 231 25.43 20.48 12.24
N LEU A 232 24.17 20.91 12.15
CA LEU A 232 23.28 21.04 13.30
C LEU A 232 23.00 19.70 13.99
N VAL A 233 22.84 18.62 13.23
CA VAL A 233 22.52 17.29 13.77
C VAL A 233 23.77 16.55 14.26
N MET A 234 24.84 16.52 13.46
CA MET A 234 26.01 15.68 13.73
C MET A 234 27.06 16.36 14.61
N GLN A 235 27.23 17.69 14.50
CA GLN A 235 28.28 18.44 15.20
C GLN A 235 27.73 19.25 16.36
N ASP A 236 26.79 20.17 16.09
CA ASP A 236 26.28 21.10 17.11
C ASP A 236 25.27 20.45 18.06
N LYS A 237 24.64 19.35 17.64
CA LYS A 237 23.54 18.67 18.33
C LYS A 237 22.38 19.62 18.69
N ASN A 238 22.16 20.63 17.86
CA ASN A 238 21.09 21.61 18.01
C ASN A 238 19.83 21.13 17.26
N TYR A 239 19.12 20.19 17.88
CA TYR A 239 17.99 19.50 17.26
C TYR A 239 16.78 20.42 16.99
N GLU A 240 16.56 21.47 17.78
CA GLU A 240 15.42 22.39 17.57
C GLU A 240 15.59 23.23 16.31
N GLU A 241 16.81 23.72 16.07
CA GLU A 241 17.12 24.43 14.83
C GLU A 241 17.14 23.47 13.64
N ALA A 242 17.70 22.26 13.81
CA ALA A 242 17.69 21.22 12.77
C ALA A 242 16.26 20.88 12.31
N LYS A 243 15.30 20.72 13.24
CA LYS A 243 13.87 20.49 12.91
C LYS A 243 13.33 21.58 11.97
N THR A 244 13.71 22.84 12.21
CA THR A 244 13.23 23.98 11.42
C THR A 244 13.79 23.96 10.01
N GLU A 245 15.06 23.62 9.83
CA GLU A 245 15.67 23.46 8.50
C GLU A 245 15.10 22.24 7.76
N VAL A 246 14.93 21.12 8.45
CA VAL A 246 14.34 19.90 7.88
C VAL A 246 12.93 20.17 7.33
N ILE A 247 12.08 20.91 8.04
CA ILE A 247 10.72 21.25 7.55
C ILE A 247 10.77 21.92 6.18
N LYS A 248 11.78 22.76 5.89
CA LYS A 248 11.92 23.41 4.57
C LYS A 248 12.13 22.40 3.45
N CYS A 249 12.82 21.29 3.72
CA CYS A 249 13.01 20.19 2.76
C CYS A 249 11.70 19.46 2.43
N PHE A 250 10.71 19.47 3.31
CA PHE A 250 9.37 18.92 3.03
C PHE A 250 8.53 19.88 2.19
N THR A 251 8.69 21.19 2.37
CA THR A 251 7.95 22.21 1.61
C THR A 251 8.30 22.21 0.12
N SER A 252 9.53 21.86 -0.28
CA SER A 252 9.91 21.72 -1.69
C SER A 252 9.26 20.52 -2.40
N VAL A 253 8.91 19.47 -1.67
CA VAL A 253 8.11 18.34 -2.20
C VAL A 253 6.64 18.73 -2.39
N LEU A 254 6.15 19.65 -1.55
CA LEU A 254 4.78 20.14 -1.62
C LEU A 254 4.51 21.03 -2.85
N SER A 255 5.54 21.56 -3.52
CA SER A 255 5.43 22.19 -4.87
C SER A 255 5.33 21.15 -6.02
N SER A 256 4.49 20.14 -5.81
CA SER A 256 4.32 18.84 -6.51
C SER A 256 3.93 18.85 -8.00
N ASP A 257 4.04 19.97 -8.72
CA ASP A 257 3.60 20.06 -10.12
C ASP A 257 4.53 19.28 -11.07
N PHE A 258 5.84 19.43 -10.92
CA PHE A 258 6.85 18.82 -11.81
C PHE A 258 6.80 17.29 -11.86
N GLN A 259 6.76 16.64 -10.69
CA GLN A 259 6.78 15.17 -10.65
C GLN A 259 5.47 14.59 -11.19
N SER A 260 4.34 15.26 -10.95
CA SER A 260 3.05 14.86 -11.52
C SER A 260 3.07 14.91 -13.06
N LYS A 261 3.65 15.99 -13.61
CA LYS A 261 3.83 16.23 -15.05
C LYS A 261 4.73 15.16 -15.70
N ILE A 262 5.88 14.84 -15.11
CA ILE A 262 6.78 13.81 -15.64
C ILE A 262 6.14 12.42 -15.61
N ASN A 263 5.50 12.06 -14.50
CA ASN A 263 4.86 10.76 -14.36
C ASN A 263 3.72 10.57 -15.38
N SER A 264 3.00 11.66 -15.68
CA SER A 264 2.00 11.71 -16.75
C SER A 264 2.60 11.30 -18.10
N LEU A 265 3.71 11.93 -18.50
CA LEU A 265 4.39 11.63 -19.77
C LEU A 265 4.94 10.19 -19.85
N ILE A 266 5.51 9.68 -18.75
CA ILE A 266 6.00 8.28 -18.68
C ILE A 266 4.84 7.31 -18.86
N ARG A 267 3.70 7.52 -18.18
CA ARG A 267 2.53 6.65 -18.27
C ARG A 267 1.89 6.67 -19.66
N MET A 268 1.88 7.82 -20.33
CA MET A 268 1.47 7.91 -21.74
C MET A 268 2.39 7.08 -22.64
N SER A 269 3.69 7.09 -22.36
CA SER A 269 4.70 6.30 -23.09
C SER A 269 4.66 4.80 -22.78
N ASP A 270 4.13 4.40 -21.62
CA ASP A 270 3.91 2.99 -21.22
C ASP A 270 2.55 2.44 -21.70
N GLY A 271 1.88 3.12 -22.64
CA GLY A 271 0.64 2.64 -23.25
C GLY A 271 -0.61 2.83 -22.40
N GLY A 272 -0.55 3.62 -21.32
CA GLY A 272 -1.74 3.79 -20.48
C GLY A 272 -2.89 4.53 -21.18
N LEU A 273 -2.66 5.18 -22.33
CA LEU A 273 -3.72 5.76 -23.17
C LEU A 273 -4.41 4.73 -24.09
N LYS A 274 -4.04 3.45 -24.08
CA LYS A 274 -4.54 2.42 -25.01
C LYS A 274 -6.07 2.26 -25.05
N GLN A 275 -6.76 2.52 -23.95
CA GLN A 275 -8.22 2.35 -23.85
C GLN A 275 -8.96 3.66 -23.47
N VAL A 276 -8.27 4.81 -23.58
CA VAL A 276 -8.75 6.09 -23.04
C VAL A 276 -9.31 6.98 -24.16
N PHE A 277 -10.24 6.46 -24.97
CA PHE A 277 -10.82 7.20 -26.10
C PHE A 277 -11.84 8.29 -25.71
N ASN A 278 -12.26 8.34 -24.44
CA ASN A 278 -13.21 9.32 -23.94
C ASN A 278 -12.47 10.55 -23.37
N ILE A 279 -12.86 11.75 -23.84
CA ILE A 279 -12.25 13.03 -23.47
C ILE A 279 -12.29 13.29 -21.95
N ASN A 280 -13.35 12.86 -21.26
CA ASN A 280 -13.48 13.02 -19.82
C ASN A 280 -12.58 12.04 -19.04
N LYS A 281 -12.22 10.89 -19.63
CA LYS A 281 -11.28 9.91 -19.02
C LYS A 281 -9.82 10.32 -19.20
N LEU A 282 -9.50 11.09 -20.25
CA LEU A 282 -8.20 11.74 -20.45
C LEU A 282 -7.87 12.70 -19.29
N GLN A 283 -8.87 13.39 -18.73
CA GLN A 283 -8.70 14.29 -17.58
C GLN A 283 -8.41 13.56 -16.25
N THR A 284 -8.87 12.30 -16.10
CA THR A 284 -8.70 11.48 -14.88
C THR A 284 -7.40 10.67 -14.85
N PHE A 285 -6.63 10.67 -15.93
CA PHE A 285 -5.40 9.87 -16.11
C PHE A 285 -4.17 10.41 -15.34
N ARG A 286 -4.30 11.55 -14.66
CA ARG A 286 -3.23 12.39 -14.09
C ARG A 286 -2.50 11.88 -12.82
N ALA A 287 -2.71 10.63 -12.38
CA ALA A 287 -2.55 10.29 -10.95
C ALA A 287 -1.42 9.33 -10.48
N PHE A 288 -0.59 8.67 -11.30
CA PHE A 288 0.40 7.69 -10.75
C PHE A 288 1.67 7.52 -11.60
N THR A 289 2.84 7.31 -10.95
CA THR A 289 3.92 6.28 -11.18
C THR A 289 5.37 6.81 -10.93
N ALA A 290 6.33 5.98 -10.44
CA ALA A 290 7.75 6.33 -10.16
C ALA A 290 8.80 5.34 -10.78
N ASN A 291 10.10 5.65 -10.64
CA ASN A 291 11.28 5.35 -11.51
C ASN A 291 12.31 4.28 -11.07
N THR A 292 13.27 3.90 -11.97
CA THR A 292 14.75 3.87 -11.69
C THR A 292 15.67 3.69 -12.95
N THR A 293 17.00 3.96 -12.84
CA THR A 293 18.06 3.76 -13.88
C THR A 293 19.49 3.57 -13.26
N GLU A 294 20.39 2.82 -13.94
CA GLU A 294 21.73 2.29 -13.55
C GLU A 294 22.99 3.19 -13.82
N VAL A 295 24.17 2.77 -13.31
CA VAL A 295 25.58 3.23 -13.62
C VAL A 295 26.61 2.06 -13.52
N THR A 296 27.87 2.32 -13.93
CA THR A 296 29.04 1.54 -14.45
C THR A 296 30.10 0.95 -13.46
N GLU A 297 31.02 0.11 -14.00
CA GLU A 297 32.16 -0.61 -13.37
C GLU A 297 33.43 0.24 -13.08
N VAL A 298 34.31 -0.21 -12.16
CA VAL A 298 35.66 0.34 -11.86
C VAL A 298 36.72 -0.77 -11.79
N GLU A 299 37.95 -0.44 -12.25
CA GLU A 299 39.15 -1.26 -12.47
C GLU A 299 40.05 -1.53 -11.21
N ASP A 300 40.64 -2.73 -11.20
CA ASP A 300 41.86 -3.30 -10.56
C ASP A 300 42.21 -3.11 -9.05
N ILE A 301 42.31 -4.24 -8.32
CA ILE A 301 42.53 -4.37 -6.86
C ILE A 301 43.98 -4.06 -6.42
N GLN A 302 44.92 -3.97 -7.35
CA GLN A 302 46.35 -3.81 -7.06
C GLN A 302 46.73 -2.43 -6.47
N ASN A 303 45.87 -1.41 -6.62
CA ASN A 303 46.18 -0.02 -6.26
C ASN A 303 45.66 0.47 -4.91
N LEU A 304 44.84 -0.31 -4.19
CA LEU A 304 44.25 0.09 -2.89
C LEU A 304 45.31 0.44 -1.81
N ASN A 305 45.09 1.45 -0.98
CA ASN A 305 45.95 1.79 0.16
C ASN A 305 45.82 0.79 1.34
N ILE A 306 46.94 0.36 1.95
CA ILE A 306 46.96 -0.65 3.05
C ILE A 306 46.74 -0.02 4.43
N GLU A 307 46.84 1.31 4.57
CA GLU A 307 46.76 1.98 5.86
C GLU A 307 45.30 2.18 6.34
N SER A 308 44.96 1.55 7.47
CA SER A 308 43.72 1.75 8.22
C SER A 308 43.95 2.70 9.40
N SER A 309 43.05 3.65 9.63
CA SER A 309 43.12 4.65 10.70
C SER A 309 42.66 4.15 12.07
N VAL A 310 42.27 2.88 12.21
CA VAL A 310 41.89 2.25 13.49
C VAL A 310 43.14 1.98 14.34
N GLY A 311 43.80 3.04 14.80
CA GLY A 311 45.16 3.06 15.37
C GLY A 311 45.40 2.30 16.69
N THR A 312 44.46 1.48 17.15
CA THR A 312 44.58 0.65 18.36
C THR A 312 43.97 -0.76 18.25
N SER A 313 43.21 -1.06 17.19
CA SER A 313 42.62 -2.39 17.02
C SER A 313 43.55 -3.24 16.17
N GLN A 314 44.13 -4.27 16.79
CA GLN A 314 44.94 -5.27 16.10
C GLN A 314 44.12 -6.55 15.97
N TRP A 315 44.02 -7.06 14.75
CA TRP A 315 43.37 -8.34 14.46
C TRP A 315 44.43 -9.37 14.11
N GLU A 316 44.41 -10.53 14.75
CA GLU A 316 45.32 -11.62 14.42
C GLU A 316 44.87 -12.27 13.11
N CYS A 317 45.65 -12.07 12.04
CA CYS A 317 45.33 -12.66 10.75
C CYS A 317 45.55 -14.18 10.81
N PRO A 318 44.55 -15.03 10.53
CA PRO A 318 44.71 -16.47 10.71
C PRO A 318 45.70 -17.15 9.74
N ILE A 319 46.16 -16.42 8.71
CA ILE A 319 47.14 -16.93 7.75
C ILE A 319 48.57 -16.60 8.19
N SER A 320 48.85 -15.34 8.52
CA SER A 320 50.18 -14.90 8.97
C SER A 320 50.41 -15.16 10.45
N ILE A 321 49.35 -15.30 11.25
CA ILE A 321 49.39 -15.37 12.72
C ILE A 321 49.96 -14.06 13.31
N ASP A 322 50.04 -13.01 12.49
CA ASP A 322 50.52 -11.69 12.86
C ASP A 322 49.33 -10.78 13.17
N TYR A 323 49.55 -9.81 14.06
CA TYR A 323 48.62 -8.72 14.30
C TYR A 323 48.64 -7.74 13.13
N GLU A 324 47.52 -7.63 12.45
CA GLU A 324 47.34 -6.82 11.26
C GLU A 324 46.20 -5.82 11.40
N THR A 325 46.18 -4.82 10.52
CA THR A 325 45.26 -3.68 10.55
C THR A 325 44.44 -3.54 9.26
N ASP A 326 44.59 -4.46 8.31
CA ASP A 326 44.01 -4.44 6.97
C ASP A 326 43.16 -5.70 6.67
N PRO A 327 42.16 -6.04 7.49
CA PRO A 327 41.30 -7.19 7.23
C PRO A 327 40.48 -7.01 5.95
N MET A 328 40.32 -8.10 5.22
CA MET A 328 39.53 -8.20 3.99
C MET A 328 38.63 -9.44 4.07
N ILE A 329 37.33 -9.25 3.97
CA ILE A 329 36.34 -10.34 4.00
C ILE A 329 36.34 -11.05 2.64
N LEU A 330 36.52 -12.37 2.62
CA LEU A 330 36.47 -13.15 1.39
C LEU A 330 35.03 -13.39 0.93
N ILE A 331 34.81 -13.32 -0.38
CA ILE A 331 33.53 -13.66 -1.02
C ILE A 331 33.71 -14.91 -1.86
N THR A 332 32.95 -15.97 -1.57
CA THR A 332 33.17 -17.30 -2.14
C THR A 332 31.92 -17.97 -2.69
N VAL A 333 32.13 -18.96 -3.55
CA VAL A 333 31.09 -19.84 -4.10
C VAL A 333 31.55 -21.30 -4.09
N ASP A 334 30.58 -22.21 -4.04
CA ASP A 334 30.85 -23.63 -4.16
C ASP A 334 31.25 -23.99 -5.60
N ASN A 335 32.20 -24.92 -5.73
CA ASN A 335 32.88 -25.23 -7.00
C ASN A 335 31.95 -25.78 -8.11
N ASN A 336 30.70 -26.13 -7.77
CA ASN A 336 29.73 -26.80 -8.65
C ASN A 336 28.43 -26.00 -8.86
N GLU A 337 28.31 -24.79 -8.29
CA GLU A 337 27.09 -23.99 -8.42
C GLU A 337 27.27 -22.85 -9.43
N GLU A 338 26.24 -22.66 -10.27
CA GLU A 338 26.15 -21.52 -11.18
C GLU A 338 26.00 -20.24 -10.35
N GLN A 339 26.87 -19.24 -10.58
CA GLN A 339 26.85 -18.00 -9.81
C GLN A 339 25.53 -17.26 -10.03
N ARG A 340 24.68 -17.22 -9.00
CA ARG A 340 23.35 -16.56 -9.05
C ARG A 340 23.28 -15.42 -8.04
N PRO A 341 22.96 -14.19 -8.47
CA PRO A 341 22.82 -13.06 -7.56
C PRO A 341 21.87 -13.38 -6.40
N VAL A 342 22.10 -12.79 -5.23
CA VAL A 342 21.27 -13.03 -4.04
C VAL A 342 19.81 -12.67 -4.31
N LEU A 343 19.55 -11.62 -5.09
CA LEU A 343 18.20 -11.22 -5.48
C LEU A 343 17.54 -12.13 -6.52
N PHE A 344 18.24 -13.13 -7.05
CA PHE A 344 17.68 -14.08 -8.00
C PHE A 344 16.61 -14.96 -7.34
N GLY A 345 15.45 -15.05 -8.00
CA GLY A 345 14.30 -15.86 -7.56
C GLY A 345 13.27 -15.11 -6.70
N PHE A 346 13.54 -13.87 -6.29
CA PHE A 346 12.53 -13.03 -5.63
C PHE A 346 11.54 -12.47 -6.65
N ASP A 347 10.27 -12.31 -6.24
CA ASP A 347 9.28 -11.62 -7.06
C ASP A 347 9.57 -10.12 -7.16
N LYS A 348 9.00 -9.46 -8.18
CA LYS A 348 9.22 -8.04 -8.45
C LYS A 348 8.93 -7.15 -7.24
N LYS A 349 7.86 -7.43 -6.50
CA LYS A 349 7.42 -6.60 -5.36
C LYS A 349 8.41 -6.72 -4.20
N MET A 350 8.89 -7.92 -3.92
CA MET A 350 9.89 -8.18 -2.88
C MET A 350 11.26 -7.61 -3.26
N THR A 351 11.65 -7.73 -4.53
CA THR A 351 12.86 -7.08 -5.04
C THR A 351 12.77 -5.56 -4.89
N GLU A 352 11.69 -4.92 -5.35
CA GLU A 352 11.49 -3.46 -5.19
C GLU A 352 11.46 -3.04 -3.71
N TYR A 353 10.84 -3.83 -2.84
CA TYR A 353 10.82 -3.59 -1.39
C TYR A 353 12.23 -3.51 -0.79
N MET A 354 13.13 -4.41 -1.18
CA MET A 354 14.53 -4.40 -0.75
C MET A 354 15.36 -3.31 -1.45
N LEU A 355 15.13 -3.05 -2.74
CA LEU A 355 15.89 -2.04 -3.49
C LEU A 355 15.56 -0.61 -3.05
N ASN A 356 14.29 -0.32 -2.73
CA ASN A 356 13.86 1.00 -2.28
C ASN A 356 14.47 1.38 -0.93
N CYS A 357 14.73 0.39 -0.06
CA CYS A 357 15.48 0.56 1.19
C CYS A 357 16.18 -0.75 1.56
N PRO A 358 17.50 -0.88 1.33
CA PRO A 358 18.26 -2.10 1.60
C PRO A 358 18.15 -2.68 3.00
N LEU A 359 17.85 -1.85 4.01
CA LEU A 359 17.64 -2.30 5.40
C LEU A 359 16.51 -3.33 5.51
N ASN A 360 15.51 -3.27 4.64
CA ASN A 360 14.43 -4.24 4.57
C ASN A 360 14.92 -5.69 4.35
N ALA A 361 16.08 -5.87 3.73
CA ALA A 361 16.64 -7.18 3.45
C ALA A 361 17.04 -7.96 4.71
N LEU A 362 17.28 -7.28 5.84
CA LEU A 362 17.55 -7.91 7.15
C LEU A 362 16.35 -8.70 7.68
N TYR A 363 15.15 -8.42 7.18
CA TYR A 363 13.89 -9.01 7.62
C TYR A 363 13.34 -10.05 6.63
N VAL A 364 14.14 -10.44 5.63
CA VAL A 364 13.80 -11.47 4.65
C VAL A 364 14.75 -12.65 4.85
N ASP A 365 14.30 -13.68 5.56
CA ASP A 365 15.13 -14.84 5.95
C ASP A 365 15.81 -15.51 4.74
N GLU A 366 15.08 -15.65 3.63
CA GLU A 366 15.63 -16.21 2.39
C GLU A 366 16.80 -15.37 1.85
N PHE A 367 16.69 -14.04 1.91
CA PHE A 367 17.77 -13.14 1.47
C PHE A 367 18.97 -13.29 2.39
N VAL A 368 18.77 -13.26 3.71
CA VAL A 368 19.85 -13.36 4.70
C VAL A 368 20.60 -14.68 4.54
N THR A 369 19.90 -15.80 4.35
CA THR A 369 20.53 -17.11 4.12
C THR A 369 21.34 -17.12 2.84
N LYS A 370 20.78 -16.65 1.71
CA LYS A 370 21.51 -16.56 0.43
C LYS A 370 22.72 -15.64 0.53
N PHE A 371 22.57 -14.47 1.14
CA PHE A 371 23.64 -13.49 1.28
C PHE A 371 24.80 -14.04 2.12
N LYS A 372 24.50 -14.68 3.26
CA LYS A 372 25.51 -15.31 4.12
C LYS A 372 26.28 -16.43 3.43
N ALA A 373 25.67 -17.15 2.50
CA ALA A 373 26.34 -18.22 1.76
C ALA A 373 27.55 -17.70 0.96
N TYR A 374 27.51 -16.45 0.50
CA TYR A 374 28.62 -15.82 -0.22
C TYR A 374 29.73 -15.28 0.69
N ILE A 375 29.44 -15.03 1.97
CA ILE A 375 30.39 -14.46 2.91
C ILE A 375 31.28 -15.57 3.49
N ASP A 376 32.58 -15.32 3.56
CA ASP A 376 33.58 -16.22 4.13
C ASP A 376 34.47 -15.44 5.11
N HIS A 377 35.49 -16.10 5.66
CA HIS A 377 36.39 -15.56 6.66
C HIS A 377 37.19 -14.35 6.15
N SER A 378 37.70 -13.54 7.08
CA SER A 378 38.61 -12.45 6.76
C SER A 378 40.06 -12.94 6.63
N ILE A 379 40.79 -12.34 5.70
CA ILE A 379 42.24 -12.51 5.52
C ILE A 379 42.89 -11.13 5.41
N SER A 380 44.20 -11.07 5.56
CA SER A 380 45.00 -9.88 5.27
C SER A 380 44.85 -9.41 3.83
N LEU A 381 44.62 -8.12 3.60
CA LEU A 381 44.76 -7.53 2.27
C LEU A 381 46.21 -7.62 1.79
N LYS A 382 47.19 -7.34 2.66
CA LYS A 382 48.62 -7.46 2.39
C LYS A 382 49.01 -8.88 1.98
N ASN A 383 48.61 -9.91 2.74
CA ASN A 383 48.96 -11.30 2.38
C ASN A 383 48.24 -11.78 1.13
N TYR A 384 47.00 -11.34 0.91
CA TYR A 384 46.28 -11.65 -0.33
C TYR A 384 47.01 -11.08 -1.55
N ARG A 385 47.44 -9.82 -1.49
CA ARG A 385 48.22 -9.17 -2.55
C ARG A 385 49.56 -9.83 -2.81
N ALA A 386 50.30 -10.15 -1.75
CA ALA A 386 51.55 -10.88 -1.87
C ALA A 386 51.34 -12.23 -2.58
N SER A 387 50.21 -12.90 -2.33
CA SER A 387 49.89 -14.15 -3.02
C SER A 387 49.66 -13.98 -4.52
N LEU A 388 49.07 -12.87 -4.96
CA LEU A 388 48.81 -12.59 -6.39
C LEU A 388 50.11 -12.47 -7.21
N GLN A 389 51.20 -12.07 -6.56
CA GLN A 389 52.53 -11.96 -7.17
C GLN A 389 53.34 -13.26 -7.10
N SER A 390 52.82 -14.29 -6.43
CA SER A 390 53.47 -15.59 -6.27
C SER A 390 53.09 -16.57 -7.38
N SER A 391 53.83 -17.68 -7.50
CA SER A 391 53.48 -18.77 -8.44
C SER A 391 52.18 -19.51 -8.08
N ASN A 392 51.63 -19.29 -6.88
CA ASN A 392 50.44 -19.97 -6.36
C ASN A 392 49.49 -18.95 -5.68
N PRO A 393 48.73 -18.15 -6.45
CA PRO A 393 47.80 -17.17 -5.88
C PRO A 393 46.69 -17.83 -5.06
N ILE A 394 46.20 -17.13 -4.03
CA ILE A 394 45.07 -17.60 -3.21
C ILE A 394 43.79 -17.46 -4.03
N VAL A 395 43.42 -18.54 -4.73
CA VAL A 395 42.18 -18.62 -5.55
C VAL A 395 41.03 -19.32 -4.84
N LYS A 396 41.31 -19.99 -3.71
CA LYS A 396 40.33 -20.68 -2.87
C LYS A 396 40.46 -20.22 -1.41
N SER A 397 39.34 -20.14 -0.70
CA SER A 397 39.33 -19.80 0.72
C SER A 397 40.20 -20.80 1.48
N PRO A 398 41.17 -20.33 2.30
CA PRO A 398 41.99 -21.21 3.14
C PRO A 398 41.17 -22.02 4.16
N PHE A 399 39.99 -21.53 4.52
CA PHE A 399 39.13 -22.11 5.56
C PHE A 399 38.11 -23.10 4.99
N THR A 400 37.40 -22.70 3.93
CA THR A 400 36.27 -23.47 3.39
C THR A 400 36.60 -24.21 2.10
N ARG A 401 37.75 -23.90 1.48
CA ARG A 401 38.18 -24.41 0.16
C ARG A 401 37.24 -24.06 -1.00
N ARG A 402 36.28 -23.16 -0.77
CA ARG A 402 35.39 -22.58 -1.78
C ARG A 402 36.15 -21.64 -2.70
N THR A 403 35.70 -21.48 -3.94
CA THR A 403 36.36 -20.60 -4.91
C THR A 403 36.10 -19.14 -4.54
N ILE A 404 37.15 -18.32 -4.52
CA ILE A 404 37.04 -16.88 -4.23
C ILE A 404 36.60 -16.17 -5.51
N ILE A 405 35.53 -15.38 -5.43
CA ILE A 405 34.97 -14.61 -6.56
C ILE A 405 35.06 -13.10 -6.39
N GLY A 406 35.47 -12.65 -5.21
CA GLY A 406 35.64 -11.27 -4.82
C GLY A 406 36.11 -11.15 -3.37
N ALA A 407 36.30 -9.92 -2.92
CA ALA A 407 36.68 -9.64 -1.55
C ALA A 407 36.26 -8.22 -1.14
N ILE A 408 35.99 -8.01 0.14
CA ILE A 408 35.55 -6.74 0.72
C ILE A 408 36.67 -6.22 1.63
N PRO A 409 37.54 -5.32 1.14
CA PRO A 409 38.58 -4.71 1.96
C PRO A 409 37.97 -3.71 2.95
N LEU A 410 38.42 -3.77 4.21
CA LEU A 410 37.92 -2.91 5.27
C LEU A 410 38.90 -1.76 5.51
N GLY A 411 38.45 -0.53 5.28
CA GLY A 411 39.22 0.67 5.59
C GLY A 411 38.48 1.96 5.26
N GLU A 412 38.95 3.04 5.88
CA GLU A 412 38.32 4.37 5.89
C GLU A 412 38.82 5.23 4.72
N ASN A 413 38.78 4.67 3.51
CA ASN A 413 39.20 5.36 2.30
C ASN A 413 38.33 4.99 1.09
N ASP A 414 38.30 5.88 0.08
CA ASP A 414 37.48 5.73 -1.12
C ASP A 414 37.79 4.47 -1.93
N GLU A 415 39.05 4.04 -1.96
CA GLU A 415 39.48 2.88 -2.72
C GLU A 415 38.91 1.58 -2.13
N HIS A 416 39.00 1.43 -0.80
CA HIS A 416 38.39 0.33 -0.06
C HIS A 416 36.88 0.34 -0.23
N VAL A 417 36.27 1.53 -0.19
CA VAL A 417 34.83 1.68 -0.40
C VAL A 417 34.41 1.21 -1.80
N LYS A 418 35.11 1.63 -2.85
CA LYS A 418 34.84 1.25 -4.25
C LYS A 418 35.00 -0.25 -4.47
N SER A 419 36.07 -0.85 -3.95
CA SER A 419 36.33 -2.30 -4.06
C SER A 419 35.26 -3.12 -3.33
N ALA A 420 34.92 -2.75 -2.09
CA ALA A 420 33.84 -3.36 -1.33
C ALA A 420 32.49 -3.25 -2.05
N ASN A 421 32.19 -2.09 -2.64
CA ASN A 421 30.98 -1.81 -3.41
C ASN A 421 30.86 -2.74 -4.62
N TRP A 422 31.94 -2.89 -5.39
CA TRP A 422 31.95 -3.80 -6.54
C TRP A 422 31.66 -5.24 -6.13
N SER A 423 32.34 -5.75 -5.10
CA SER A 423 32.13 -7.11 -4.59
C SER A 423 30.70 -7.32 -4.10
N LEU A 424 30.11 -6.34 -3.40
CA LEU A 424 28.73 -6.40 -2.93
C LEU A 424 27.72 -6.39 -4.08
N MET A 425 27.88 -5.52 -5.09
CA MET A 425 26.95 -5.49 -6.23
C MET A 425 27.06 -6.75 -7.08
N LYS A 426 28.28 -7.29 -7.24
CA LYS A 426 28.49 -8.56 -7.96
C LYS A 426 27.69 -9.70 -7.32
N ILE A 427 27.62 -9.80 -5.99
CA ILE A 427 26.85 -10.85 -5.33
C ILE A 427 25.36 -10.53 -5.18
N ILE A 428 24.97 -9.28 -4.91
CA ILE A 428 23.55 -8.95 -4.63
C ILE A 428 22.73 -8.92 -5.91
N THR A 429 23.23 -8.23 -6.93
CA THR A 429 22.47 -7.85 -8.14
C THR A 429 23.07 -8.40 -9.43
N GLY A 430 24.21 -9.11 -9.35
CA GLY A 430 24.96 -9.56 -10.51
C GLY A 430 25.79 -8.47 -11.17
N GLY A 431 26.17 -7.43 -10.41
CA GLY A 431 26.99 -6.31 -10.89
C GLY A 431 26.21 -5.04 -11.23
N LYS A 432 24.88 -5.06 -11.12
CA LYS A 432 24.03 -3.89 -11.36
C LYS A 432 24.00 -2.98 -10.13
N HIS A 433 24.11 -1.67 -10.30
CA HIS A 433 23.98 -0.73 -9.18
C HIS A 433 22.51 -0.49 -8.83
N LEU A 434 21.94 -1.38 -8.02
CA LEU A 434 20.54 -1.31 -7.58
C LEU A 434 20.47 -1.16 -6.05
N GLY A 435 19.66 -0.20 -5.62
CA GLY A 435 19.53 0.16 -4.20
C GLY A 435 20.72 0.94 -3.66
N ASP A 436 20.59 1.45 -2.44
CA ASP A 436 21.63 2.25 -1.80
C ASP A 436 22.81 1.36 -1.36
N ILE A 437 23.96 1.55 -2.02
CA ILE A 437 25.15 0.72 -1.84
C ILE A 437 25.79 0.82 -0.45
N HIS A 438 25.64 1.96 0.22
CA HIS A 438 26.17 2.15 1.57
C HIS A 438 25.26 1.50 2.61
N LEU A 439 23.93 1.48 2.37
CA LEU A 439 23.00 0.68 3.19
C LEU A 439 23.19 -0.82 2.96
N TRP A 440 23.53 -1.28 1.75
CA TRP A 440 23.92 -2.68 1.53
C TRP A 440 25.16 -3.09 2.34
N PHE A 441 26.16 -2.21 2.40
CA PHE A 441 27.32 -2.43 3.28
C PHE A 441 26.92 -2.45 4.77
N PHE A 442 25.97 -1.60 5.16
CA PHE A 442 25.43 -1.60 6.52
C PHE A 442 24.66 -2.88 6.87
N VAL A 443 23.96 -3.51 5.92
CA VAL A 443 23.33 -4.84 6.12
C VAL A 443 24.38 -5.87 6.53
N LEU A 444 25.54 -5.91 5.85
CA LEU A 444 26.65 -6.79 6.24
C LEU A 444 27.15 -6.49 7.66
N TYR A 445 27.37 -5.22 8.00
CA TYR A 445 27.74 -4.80 9.35
C TYR A 445 26.74 -5.29 10.41
N ARG A 446 25.43 -5.15 10.14
CA ARG A 446 24.38 -5.59 11.08
C ARG A 446 24.41 -7.10 11.31
N LEU A 447 24.62 -7.90 10.27
CA LEU A 447 24.75 -9.36 10.41
C LEU A 447 25.96 -9.76 11.27
N ILE A 448 27.10 -9.07 11.14
CA ILE A 448 28.28 -9.30 11.99
C ILE A 448 28.03 -8.83 13.42
N LYS A 449 27.53 -7.60 13.61
CA LYS A 449 27.26 -7.02 14.93
C LYS A 449 26.31 -7.86 15.78
N THR A 450 25.23 -8.35 15.15
CA THR A 450 24.22 -9.23 15.77
C THR A 450 24.65 -10.69 15.91
N ASN A 451 25.92 -10.99 15.64
CA ASN A 451 26.51 -12.33 15.75
C ASN A 451 25.85 -13.39 14.85
N GLN A 452 25.27 -12.99 13.70
CA GLN A 452 24.75 -13.93 12.71
C GLN A 452 25.86 -14.52 11.82
N ILE A 453 27.04 -13.89 11.80
CA ILE A 453 28.26 -14.39 11.14
C ILE A 453 29.39 -14.44 12.19
N PRO A 454 29.40 -15.45 13.09
CA PRO A 454 30.25 -15.43 14.29
C PRO A 454 31.76 -15.38 13.99
N TYR A 455 32.21 -16.00 12.90
CA TYR A 455 33.62 -16.05 12.52
C TYR A 455 34.19 -14.72 12.00
N LEU A 456 33.36 -13.67 11.87
CA LEU A 456 33.80 -12.31 11.55
C LEU A 456 33.68 -11.36 12.74
N LYS A 457 33.41 -11.87 13.95
CA LYS A 457 33.21 -11.00 15.13
C LYS A 457 34.46 -10.18 15.47
N ASP A 458 35.64 -10.76 15.29
CA ASP A 458 36.92 -10.13 15.66
C ASP A 458 37.30 -8.94 14.77
N ILE A 459 36.69 -8.83 13.58
CA ILE A 459 36.88 -7.70 12.67
C ILE A 459 35.79 -6.64 12.78
N GLU A 460 34.85 -6.75 13.73
CA GLU A 460 33.77 -5.80 13.95
C GLU A 460 34.25 -4.33 14.03
N PRO A 461 35.35 -3.99 14.73
CA PRO A 461 35.83 -2.61 14.79
C PRO A 461 36.18 -2.02 13.42
N PHE A 462 36.73 -2.82 12.51
CA PHE A 462 37.16 -2.36 11.18
C PHE A 462 35.97 -2.13 10.25
N ILE A 463 34.98 -3.02 10.28
CA ILE A 463 33.75 -2.81 9.51
C ILE A 463 32.93 -1.64 10.09
N GLU A 464 32.90 -1.46 11.42
CA GLU A 464 32.26 -0.29 12.04
C GLU A 464 32.94 1.02 11.62
N ALA A 465 34.27 1.06 11.62
CA ALA A 465 35.03 2.22 11.18
C ALA A 465 34.71 2.57 9.72
N GLN A 466 34.68 1.57 8.82
CA GLN A 466 34.30 1.81 7.43
C GLN A 466 32.83 2.24 7.27
N VAL A 467 31.90 1.72 8.09
CA VAL A 467 30.51 2.24 8.13
C VAL A 467 30.51 3.72 8.54
N LYS A 468 31.24 4.09 9.60
CA LYS A 468 31.33 5.49 10.06
C LYS A 468 31.91 6.40 8.99
N TYR A 469 32.97 5.95 8.31
CA TYR A 469 33.53 6.68 7.17
C TYR A 469 32.49 6.85 6.06
N ARG A 470 31.84 5.76 5.62
CA ARG A 470 30.82 5.80 4.56
C ARG A 470 29.68 6.77 4.88
N PHE A 471 29.18 6.73 6.12
CA PHE A 471 28.03 7.50 6.53
C PHE A 471 28.31 8.98 6.79
N SER A 472 29.58 9.37 7.02
CA SER A 472 30.00 10.77 7.16
C SER A 472 30.67 11.36 5.92
N HIS A 473 31.02 10.55 4.90
CA HIS A 473 31.57 11.02 3.63
C HIS A 473 30.55 11.04 2.48
N PHE A 474 29.62 10.08 2.44
CA PHE A 474 28.65 9.97 1.35
C PHE A 474 27.27 10.45 1.79
N THR A 475 26.58 11.15 0.90
CA THR A 475 25.22 11.61 1.14
C THR A 475 24.20 10.58 0.68
N THR A 476 22.97 10.72 1.17
CA THR A 476 21.78 10.00 0.73
C THR A 476 20.58 10.97 0.70
N SER A 477 19.43 10.53 0.20
CA SER A 477 18.20 11.30 0.32
C SER A 477 17.81 11.43 1.79
N ILE A 478 17.37 12.61 2.23
CA ILE A 478 16.91 12.87 3.61
C ILE A 478 15.76 11.95 4.05
N SER A 479 15.01 11.38 3.09
CA SER A 479 13.97 10.37 3.33
C SER A 479 14.45 8.92 3.35
N LEU A 480 15.75 8.64 3.21
CA LEU A 480 16.33 7.29 3.06
C LEU A 480 15.61 6.41 2.02
N SER A 481 15.00 7.05 1.02
CA SER A 481 14.16 6.41 0.02
C SER A 481 14.29 7.11 -1.31
N GLY A 482 14.47 6.34 -2.38
CA GLY A 482 14.47 6.84 -3.76
C GLY A 482 13.09 7.23 -4.29
N LEU A 483 12.06 7.21 -3.44
CA LEU A 483 10.68 7.55 -3.80
C LEU A 483 10.55 9.05 -4.07
N SER A 484 10.20 9.40 -5.31
CA SER A 484 10.11 10.79 -5.77
C SER A 484 9.04 11.64 -5.08
N ASN A 485 8.08 11.01 -4.40
CA ASN A 485 7.05 11.70 -3.61
C ASN A 485 7.49 11.99 -2.17
N LEU A 486 8.71 11.63 -1.79
CA LEU A 486 9.32 11.93 -0.49
C LEU A 486 10.46 12.94 -0.66
N PRO A 487 10.85 13.68 0.40
CA PRO A 487 11.96 14.64 0.33
C PRO A 487 13.28 14.01 -0.14
N GLN A 488 13.92 14.65 -1.12
CA GLN A 488 15.14 14.16 -1.79
C GLN A 488 16.39 15.01 -1.51
N ALA A 489 16.32 15.96 -0.58
CA ALA A 489 17.48 16.75 -0.16
C ALA A 489 18.65 15.82 0.23
N ARG A 490 19.87 16.17 -0.19
CA ARG A 490 21.05 15.32 0.01
C ARG A 490 21.70 15.68 1.34
N VAL A 491 21.76 14.72 2.25
CA VAL A 491 22.33 14.85 3.61
C VAL A 491 23.14 13.60 3.94
N PHE A 492 23.93 13.63 5.01
CA PHE A 492 24.60 12.43 5.50
C PHE A 492 23.62 11.39 6.08
N TYR A 493 24.02 10.13 6.07
CA TYR A 493 23.17 9.01 6.53
C TYR A 493 22.65 9.16 7.97
N PRO A 494 23.45 9.63 8.95
CA PRO A 494 22.96 9.82 10.31
C PRO A 494 21.86 10.88 10.39
N THR A 495 22.00 11.97 9.63
CA THR A 495 21.00 13.05 9.50
C THR A 495 19.72 12.56 8.83
N ALA A 496 19.84 11.75 7.76
CA ALA A 496 18.70 11.13 7.11
C ALA A 496 17.95 10.16 8.04
N ALA A 497 18.68 9.30 8.75
CA ALA A 497 18.11 8.39 9.75
C ALA A 497 17.40 9.16 10.86
N TRP A 498 18.01 10.23 11.37
CA TRP A 498 17.42 11.09 12.39
C TRP A 498 16.14 11.74 11.87
N THR A 499 16.16 12.27 10.66
CA THR A 499 14.99 12.90 10.01
C THR A 499 13.84 11.91 9.84
N CYS A 500 14.13 10.68 9.44
CA CYS A 500 13.12 9.63 9.31
C CYS A 500 12.42 9.36 10.65
N LEU A 501 13.19 9.26 11.74
CA LEU A 501 12.69 8.96 13.08
C LEU A 501 11.97 10.14 13.74
N ILE A 502 12.40 11.38 13.50
CA ILE A 502 11.77 12.59 14.08
C ILE A 502 10.58 13.12 13.28
N SER A 503 10.35 12.63 12.06
CA SER A 503 9.24 13.08 11.20
C SER A 503 7.84 13.10 11.86
N PRO A 504 7.45 12.19 12.79
CA PRO A 504 6.20 12.30 13.53
C PRO A 504 6.09 13.57 14.38
N PHE A 505 7.21 14.05 14.92
CA PHE A 505 7.28 15.24 15.78
C PHE A 505 7.29 16.55 15.00
N LEU A 506 7.35 16.47 13.66
CA LEU A 506 7.22 17.63 12.78
C LEU A 506 5.76 17.90 12.41
N ILE A 507 4.84 16.99 12.69
CA ILE A 507 3.40 17.16 12.43
C ILE A 507 2.81 18.10 13.49
N PRO A 508 1.92 19.05 13.13
CA PRO A 508 1.28 19.23 11.83
C PRO A 508 2.01 20.18 10.85
N LYS A 509 3.25 20.59 11.15
CA LYS A 509 4.01 21.46 10.22
C LYS A 509 4.34 20.76 8.90
N ILE A 510 4.35 19.42 8.91
CA ILE A 510 4.33 18.59 7.69
C ILE A 510 3.02 17.78 7.62
N PRO A 511 2.54 17.41 6.43
CA PRO A 511 1.39 16.50 6.26
C PRO A 511 1.63 15.10 6.83
N SER A 512 0.59 14.47 7.40
CA SER A 512 0.68 13.13 8.00
C SER A 512 1.10 12.02 7.02
N ASN A 513 0.76 12.16 5.74
CA ASN A 513 1.16 11.22 4.68
C ASN A 513 2.66 11.32 4.31
N LEU A 514 3.37 12.36 4.78
CA LEU A 514 4.82 12.51 4.66
C LEU A 514 5.55 12.10 5.95
N ASN A 515 4.87 11.44 6.89
CA ASN A 515 5.52 10.84 8.04
C ASN A 515 6.44 9.68 7.58
N LEU A 516 7.73 9.98 7.47
CA LEU A 516 8.75 9.05 7.00
C LEU A 516 8.89 7.83 7.90
N LEU A 517 8.61 7.95 9.21
CA LEU A 517 8.71 6.82 10.13
C LEU A 517 7.86 5.64 9.69
N TYR A 518 6.69 5.86 9.07
CA TYR A 518 5.84 4.78 8.60
C TYR A 518 6.50 3.92 7.52
N THR A 519 7.26 4.55 6.61
CA THR A 519 8.02 3.85 5.56
C THR A 519 9.13 2.99 6.17
N HIS A 520 9.67 3.40 7.32
CA HIS A 520 10.78 2.77 8.00
C HIS A 520 10.38 1.98 9.25
N LEU A 521 9.07 1.79 9.50
CA LEU A 521 8.60 1.19 10.75
C LEU A 521 9.04 -0.27 10.92
N SER A 522 9.25 -1.00 9.82
CA SER A 522 9.76 -2.39 9.88
C SER A 522 11.20 -2.47 10.39
N HIS A 523 12.01 -1.45 10.16
CA HIS A 523 13.46 -1.45 10.38
C HIS A 523 13.98 -0.22 11.15
N TYR A 524 13.10 0.48 11.89
CA TYR A 524 13.49 1.69 12.64
C TYR A 524 14.57 1.40 13.70
N LYS A 525 14.63 0.16 14.21
CA LYS A 525 15.68 -0.28 15.14
C LYS A 525 17.06 -0.22 14.51
N ASP A 526 17.18 -0.47 13.21
CA ASP A 526 18.44 -0.30 12.49
C ASP A 526 18.77 1.17 12.30
N LEU A 527 17.79 2.05 12.09
CA LEU A 527 18.01 3.50 12.09
C LEU A 527 18.51 4.01 13.45
N LEU A 528 17.98 3.49 14.56
CA LEU A 528 18.49 3.80 15.89
C LEU A 528 19.96 3.39 16.06
N GLN A 529 20.38 2.29 15.42
CA GLN A 529 21.79 1.87 15.43
C GLN A 529 22.67 2.83 14.63
N ILE A 530 22.19 3.39 13.52
CA ILE A 530 22.89 4.46 12.80
C ILE A 530 23.10 5.66 13.72
N LEU A 531 22.07 6.12 14.44
CA LEU A 531 22.19 7.24 15.37
C LEU A 531 23.17 6.96 16.51
N ALA A 532 23.16 5.73 17.04
CA ALA A 532 24.06 5.31 18.11
C ALA A 532 25.54 5.39 17.71
N LEU A 533 25.89 5.15 16.44
CA LEU A 533 27.28 5.26 15.95
C LEU A 533 27.85 6.68 16.06
N TYR A 534 26.98 7.69 16.11
CA TYR A 534 27.34 9.12 16.17
C TYR A 534 26.87 9.80 17.46
N ALA A 535 26.36 9.04 18.42
CA ALA A 535 25.76 9.56 19.66
C ALA A 535 24.74 10.69 19.39
N ILE A 536 23.87 10.47 18.39
CA ILE A 536 22.74 11.35 18.07
C ILE A 536 21.55 10.95 18.92
N GLU A 537 20.89 11.94 19.52
CA GLU A 537 19.77 11.75 20.43
C GLU A 537 18.43 12.02 19.74
N LEU A 538 17.39 11.38 20.25
CA LEU A 538 16.00 11.58 19.85
C LEU A 538 15.22 12.23 21.00
N PRO A 539 14.05 12.83 20.72
CA PRO A 539 13.16 13.30 21.77
C PRO A 539 12.85 12.19 22.79
N ASN A 540 12.74 12.54 24.07
CA ASN A 540 12.45 11.59 25.15
C ASN A 540 11.13 10.83 24.93
N GLU A 541 10.20 11.45 24.21
CA GLU A 541 8.90 10.92 23.85
C GLU A 541 8.98 9.84 22.76
N PHE A 542 10.10 9.72 22.03
CA PHE A 542 10.25 8.80 20.89
C PHE A 542 10.05 7.33 21.27
N GLN A 543 10.68 6.86 22.35
CA GLN A 543 10.62 5.44 22.74
C GLN A 543 9.20 5.03 23.17
N PRO A 544 8.50 5.75 24.07
CA PRO A 544 7.10 5.47 24.37
C PRO A 544 6.20 5.53 23.14
N PHE A 545 6.41 6.52 22.27
CA PHE A 545 5.63 6.68 21.04
C PHE A 545 5.80 5.51 20.07
N VAL A 546 7.04 5.07 19.80
CA VAL A 546 7.28 3.99 18.84
C VAL A 546 6.76 2.65 19.36
N HIS A 547 6.82 2.39 20.67
CA HIS A 547 6.20 1.20 21.27
C HIS A 547 4.68 1.19 21.07
N ARG A 548 4.00 2.33 21.32
CA ARG A 548 2.56 2.45 21.02
C ARG A 548 2.27 2.20 19.55
N LEU A 549 3.12 2.72 18.67
CA LEU A 549 2.95 2.59 17.23
C LEU A 549 3.14 1.14 16.74
N GLU A 550 4.15 0.42 17.25
CA GLU A 550 4.35 -1.02 16.99
C GLU A 550 3.12 -1.83 17.41
N ILE A 551 2.62 -1.58 18.62
CA ILE A 551 1.44 -2.28 19.15
C ILE A 551 0.19 -1.95 18.34
N LEU A 552 -0.04 -0.68 18.03
CA LEU A 552 -1.20 -0.27 17.22
C LEU A 552 -1.14 -0.87 15.81
N ALA A 553 0.02 -0.87 15.16
CA ALA A 553 0.21 -1.51 13.86
C ALA A 553 -0.08 -3.02 13.92
N HIS A 554 0.36 -3.69 14.98
CA HIS A 554 0.05 -5.09 15.23
C HIS A 554 -1.45 -5.32 15.42
N LEU A 555 -2.12 -4.54 16.28
CA LEU A 555 -3.56 -4.63 16.53
C LEU A 555 -4.37 -4.41 15.25
N LEU A 556 -4.04 -3.39 14.45
CA LEU A 556 -4.70 -3.13 13.16
C LEU A 556 -4.57 -4.31 12.21
N SER A 557 -3.37 -4.89 12.09
CA SER A 557 -3.14 -6.06 11.25
C SER A 557 -3.93 -7.28 11.72
N TYR A 558 -3.98 -7.51 13.03
CA TYR A 558 -4.72 -8.61 13.64
C TYR A 558 -6.24 -8.47 13.45
N PHE A 559 -6.81 -7.30 13.77
CA PHE A 559 -8.26 -7.09 13.70
C PHE A 559 -8.78 -6.86 12.29
N LYS A 560 -7.95 -6.44 11.32
CA LYS A 560 -8.33 -6.48 9.90
C LYS A 560 -8.58 -7.90 9.40
N LYS A 561 -7.83 -8.88 9.93
CA LYS A 561 -8.06 -10.30 9.64
C LYS A 561 -9.23 -10.87 10.45
N ASN A 562 -9.44 -10.36 11.67
CA ASN A 562 -10.42 -10.88 12.62
C ASN A 562 -11.36 -9.78 13.17
N PRO A 563 -12.15 -9.08 12.32
CA PRO A 563 -12.88 -7.87 12.73
C PRO A 563 -13.92 -8.13 13.83
N LYS A 564 -14.56 -9.31 13.81
CA LYS A 564 -15.58 -9.69 14.80
C LYS A 564 -15.02 -9.86 16.22
N LEU A 565 -13.71 -10.06 16.37
CA LEU A 565 -13.06 -10.23 17.67
C LEU A 565 -12.77 -8.90 18.36
N LEU A 566 -12.81 -7.77 17.64
CA LEU A 566 -12.45 -6.46 18.20
C LEU A 566 -13.26 -6.14 19.46
N ASP A 567 -14.58 -6.29 19.39
CA ASP A 567 -15.46 -6.00 20.54
C ASP A 567 -15.24 -6.98 21.70
N VAL A 568 -14.89 -8.24 21.40
CA VAL A 568 -14.60 -9.26 22.43
C VAL A 568 -13.37 -8.85 23.25
N TYR A 569 -12.28 -8.46 22.58
CA TYR A 569 -11.06 -8.05 23.26
C TYR A 569 -11.15 -6.65 23.87
N LYS A 570 -11.89 -5.72 23.26
CA LYS A 570 -12.22 -4.43 23.89
C LYS A 570 -12.92 -4.66 25.23
N ASN A 571 -13.95 -5.49 25.25
CA ASN A 571 -14.65 -5.83 26.49
C ASN A 571 -13.72 -6.47 27.51
N GLY A 572 -12.88 -7.42 27.10
CA GLY A 572 -11.91 -8.08 27.98
C GLY A 572 -10.86 -7.15 28.59
N LEU A 573 -10.51 -6.05 27.92
CA LEU A 573 -9.51 -5.09 28.38
C LEU A 573 -10.09 -3.93 29.21
N GLN A 574 -11.35 -3.56 28.92
CA GLN A 574 -11.99 -2.34 29.44
C GLN A 574 -13.06 -2.60 30.50
N ASN A 575 -13.56 -3.84 30.65
CA ASN A 575 -14.61 -4.18 31.61
C ASN A 575 -14.17 -5.31 32.56
N ALA A 576 -14.88 -5.45 33.68
CA ALA A 576 -14.84 -6.68 34.45
C ALA A 576 -15.41 -7.81 33.58
N THR A 577 -14.69 -8.91 33.43
CA THR A 577 -15.10 -9.99 32.53
C THR A 577 -15.04 -11.37 33.15
N LEU A 578 -15.93 -12.23 32.67
CA LEU A 578 -15.90 -13.68 32.86
C LEU A 578 -15.35 -14.33 31.60
N PHE A 579 -14.25 -15.07 31.74
CA PHE A 579 -13.73 -15.91 30.67
C PHE A 579 -14.61 -17.15 30.50
N ILE A 580 -15.06 -17.40 29.27
CA ILE A 580 -15.72 -18.64 28.88
C ILE A 580 -15.11 -19.16 27.58
N ASN A 581 -15.17 -20.48 27.40
CA ASN A 581 -14.84 -21.12 26.14
C ASN A 581 -16.08 -21.84 25.60
N VAL A 582 -16.47 -21.54 24.37
CA VAL A 582 -17.55 -22.22 23.65
C VAL A 582 -16.98 -22.78 22.37
N ASP A 583 -17.17 -24.08 22.12
CA ASP A 583 -16.67 -24.75 20.91
C ASP A 583 -17.06 -23.95 19.64
N GLU A 584 -16.10 -23.74 18.75
CA GLU A 584 -16.32 -23.01 17.50
C GLU A 584 -17.36 -23.70 16.59
N ASN A 585 -17.50 -25.02 16.71
CA ASN A 585 -18.50 -25.83 16.02
C ASN A 585 -19.87 -25.84 16.72
N SER A 586 -20.00 -25.13 17.84
CA SER A 586 -21.29 -24.98 18.51
C SER A 586 -22.31 -24.36 17.54
N PRO A 587 -23.59 -24.78 17.56
CA PRO A 587 -24.64 -24.13 16.76
C PRO A 587 -24.81 -22.64 17.06
N MET A 588 -24.27 -22.17 18.20
CA MET A 588 -24.21 -20.76 18.54
C MET A 588 -23.30 -19.93 17.60
N SER A 589 -22.41 -20.55 16.82
CA SER A 589 -21.58 -19.86 15.83
C SER A 589 -22.42 -19.11 14.78
N SER A 590 -23.62 -19.61 14.48
CA SER A 590 -24.59 -18.94 13.60
C SER A 590 -25.02 -17.55 14.11
N GLY A 591 -25.01 -17.35 15.44
CA GLY A 591 -25.44 -16.12 16.10
C GLY A 591 -24.30 -15.17 16.49
N GLY A 592 -23.05 -15.45 16.10
CA GLY A 592 -21.89 -14.60 16.41
C GLY A 592 -20.63 -15.40 16.78
N VAL A 593 -19.64 -14.71 17.35
CA VAL A 593 -18.34 -15.30 17.70
C VAL A 593 -18.47 -16.38 18.80
N CYS A 594 -17.79 -17.50 18.59
CA CYS A 594 -17.53 -18.59 19.55
C CYS A 594 -16.00 -18.77 19.68
N GLY A 595 -15.55 -19.60 20.62
CA GLY A 595 -14.14 -19.76 21.01
C GLY A 595 -13.89 -19.20 22.42
N ASP A 596 -12.73 -18.58 22.59
CA ASP A 596 -12.35 -17.89 23.82
C ASP A 596 -13.00 -16.50 23.88
N LEU A 597 -13.86 -16.29 24.89
CA LEU A 597 -14.68 -15.09 25.01
C LEU A 597 -14.55 -14.45 26.39
N PHE A 598 -14.59 -13.12 26.41
CA PHE A 598 -14.52 -12.29 27.61
C PHE A 598 -15.86 -11.58 27.79
N ILE A 599 -16.76 -12.19 28.56
CA ILE A 599 -18.13 -11.68 28.73
C ILE A 599 -18.14 -10.59 29.80
N PRO A 600 -18.59 -9.36 29.50
CA PRO A 600 -18.63 -8.28 30.47
C PRO A 600 -19.66 -8.56 31.58
N ILE A 601 -19.22 -8.40 32.82
CA ILE A 601 -20.01 -8.58 34.04
C ILE A 601 -19.90 -7.32 34.92
N ASP A 602 -20.81 -7.18 35.85
CA ASP A 602 -20.75 -6.16 36.89
C ASP A 602 -19.55 -6.36 37.84
N GLY A 603 -19.07 -5.24 38.39
CA GLY A 603 -18.00 -5.20 39.38
C GLY A 603 -16.70 -4.57 38.89
N GLU A 604 -15.64 -4.80 39.68
CA GLU A 604 -14.32 -4.20 39.46
C GLU A 604 -13.48 -4.98 38.45
N ILE A 605 -12.73 -4.24 37.64
CA ILE A 605 -11.78 -4.80 36.68
C ILE A 605 -10.60 -5.41 37.44
N LYS A 606 -10.26 -6.66 37.10
CA LYS A 606 -9.11 -7.37 37.67
C LYS A 606 -8.02 -7.53 36.62
N ASP A 607 -6.80 -7.11 36.94
CA ASP A 607 -5.66 -7.21 36.03
C ASP A 607 -5.32 -8.66 35.66
N GLU A 608 -5.57 -9.63 36.53
CA GLU A 608 -5.42 -11.07 36.20
C GLU A 608 -6.28 -11.48 35.00
N ASN A 609 -7.53 -11.01 34.94
CA ASN A 609 -8.46 -11.31 33.84
C ASN A 609 -8.04 -10.57 32.56
N ARG A 610 -7.59 -9.32 32.69
CA ARG A 610 -7.07 -8.54 31.55
C ARG A 610 -5.81 -9.19 30.98
N MET A 611 -4.88 -9.65 31.82
CA MET A 611 -3.68 -10.35 31.37
C MET A 611 -4.02 -11.64 30.62
N ARG A 612 -5.02 -12.40 31.08
CA ARG A 612 -5.54 -13.56 30.34
C ARG A 612 -6.12 -13.17 28.98
N CYS A 613 -6.82 -12.04 28.91
CA CYS A 613 -7.31 -11.44 27.66
C CYS A 613 -6.16 -11.10 26.71
N VAL A 614 -5.12 -10.40 27.19
CA VAL A 614 -3.93 -10.06 26.40
C VAL A 614 -3.20 -11.30 25.90
N GLN A 615 -3.05 -12.32 26.74
CA GLN A 615 -2.42 -13.58 26.37
C GLN A 615 -3.19 -14.31 25.25
N SER A 616 -4.52 -14.25 25.30
CA SER A 616 -5.40 -14.83 24.27
C SER A 616 -5.45 -13.99 23.00
N LEU A 617 -5.11 -12.69 23.08
CA LEU A 617 -5.08 -11.77 21.94
C LEU A 617 -3.84 -12.00 21.08
N SER A 618 -2.66 -11.87 21.69
CA SER A 618 -1.38 -11.99 20.98
C SER A 618 -0.20 -12.07 21.94
N THR A 619 0.75 -12.96 21.62
CA THR A 619 2.07 -13.02 22.29
C THR A 619 2.82 -11.69 22.21
N VAL A 620 2.65 -10.91 21.14
CA VAL A 620 3.33 -9.60 20.98
C VAL A 620 2.82 -8.62 22.03
N CYS A 621 1.49 -8.53 22.20
CA CYS A 621 0.89 -7.66 23.21
C CYS A 621 1.20 -8.14 24.63
N TYR A 622 1.16 -9.45 24.85
CA TYR A 622 1.47 -10.05 26.15
C TYR A 622 2.90 -9.73 26.60
N ASN A 623 3.88 -9.98 25.73
CA ASN A 623 5.28 -9.67 26.02
C ASN A 623 5.46 -8.16 26.22
N ALA A 624 4.83 -7.30 25.41
CA ALA A 624 4.94 -5.85 25.58
C ALA A 624 4.45 -5.35 26.96
N VAL A 625 3.38 -5.94 27.49
CA VAL A 625 2.90 -5.63 28.84
C VAL A 625 3.83 -6.22 29.92
N GLN A 626 4.25 -7.48 29.75
CA GLN A 626 5.13 -8.16 30.69
C GLN A 626 6.51 -7.49 30.80
N ASP A 627 7.06 -7.03 29.68
CA ASP A 627 8.34 -6.31 29.59
C ASP A 627 8.25 -4.86 30.09
N GLY A 628 7.04 -4.39 30.46
CA GLY A 628 6.81 -3.01 30.88
C GLY A 628 6.92 -1.95 29.76
N ARG A 629 6.89 -2.37 28.48
CA ARG A 629 6.90 -1.44 27.34
C ARG A 629 5.59 -0.67 27.19
N ILE A 630 4.48 -1.24 27.65
CA ILE A 630 3.15 -0.65 27.67
C ILE A 630 2.38 -1.14 28.91
N SER A 631 1.55 -0.30 29.52
CA SER A 631 0.67 -0.74 30.61
C SER A 631 -0.63 -1.38 30.07
N LEU A 632 -1.32 -2.18 30.89
CA LEU A 632 -2.66 -2.70 30.55
C LEU A 632 -3.65 -1.58 30.22
N ASP A 633 -3.59 -0.49 30.96
CA ASP A 633 -4.42 0.70 30.79
C ASP A 633 -4.16 1.46 29.50
N GLU A 634 -2.91 1.45 29.07
CA GLU A 634 -2.49 2.06 27.81
C GLU A 634 -2.83 1.14 26.63
N LEU A 635 -2.74 -0.18 26.79
CA LEU A 635 -3.22 -1.13 25.79
C LEU A 635 -4.74 -1.05 25.59
N ALA A 636 -5.49 -0.94 26.69
CA ALA A 636 -6.95 -0.72 26.68
C ALA A 636 -7.35 0.63 26.06
N TRP A 637 -6.46 1.62 26.10
CA TRP A 637 -6.65 2.91 25.41
C TRP A 637 -6.26 2.81 23.93
N LEU A 638 -5.17 2.12 23.58
CA LEU A 638 -4.74 1.95 22.18
C LEU A 638 -5.75 1.17 21.34
N ILE A 639 -6.44 0.18 21.91
CA ILE A 639 -7.44 -0.59 21.16
C ILE A 639 -8.61 0.27 20.67
N ASP A 640 -8.86 1.43 21.27
CA ASP A 640 -9.89 2.37 20.80
C ASP A 640 -9.50 3.11 19.52
N PHE A 641 -8.21 3.19 19.21
CA PHE A 641 -7.70 3.73 17.94
C PHE A 641 -7.79 2.73 16.79
N VAL A 642 -8.10 1.46 17.08
CA VAL A 642 -8.24 0.42 16.05
C VAL A 642 -9.54 0.63 15.29
N ASP A 643 -9.39 1.05 14.05
CA ASP A 643 -10.46 1.09 13.06
C ASP A 643 -10.06 0.17 11.90
N VAL A 644 -10.81 -0.92 11.72
CA VAL A 644 -10.51 -1.94 10.70
C VAL A 644 -10.59 -1.41 9.26
N GLN A 645 -11.25 -0.27 9.04
CA GLN A 645 -11.34 0.38 7.73
C GLN A 645 -10.16 1.31 7.44
N LYS A 646 -9.45 1.77 8.48
CA LYS A 646 -8.35 2.74 8.34
C LYS A 646 -6.99 2.08 8.21
N SER A 647 -6.07 2.73 7.54
CA SER A 647 -4.65 2.39 7.54
C SER A 647 -3.91 3.15 8.64
N LEU A 648 -2.67 2.74 8.95
CA LEU A 648 -1.87 3.39 10.00
C LEU A 648 -1.62 4.87 9.69
N THR A 649 -1.52 5.24 8.40
CA THR A 649 -1.31 6.62 7.94
C THR A 649 -2.52 7.52 8.15
N ASP A 650 -3.70 6.94 8.35
CA ASP A 650 -4.96 7.69 8.56
C ASP A 650 -5.19 8.01 10.05
N ILE A 651 -4.33 7.51 10.94
CA ILE A 651 -4.49 7.67 12.39
C ILE A 651 -3.82 8.96 12.83
N ASN A 652 -4.54 9.74 13.66
CA ASN A 652 -3.96 10.91 14.29
C ASN A 652 -2.86 10.48 15.27
N ILE A 653 -1.62 10.90 15.01
CA ILE A 653 -0.46 10.55 15.82
C ILE A 653 -0.29 11.39 17.08
N MET A 654 -0.92 12.56 17.16
CA MET A 654 -0.71 13.47 18.30
C MET A 654 -1.05 12.83 19.64
N PRO A 655 -2.18 12.09 19.78
CA PRO A 655 -2.46 11.33 21.00
C PRO A 655 -1.40 10.26 21.29
N LEU A 656 -0.87 9.59 20.27
CA LEU A 656 0.14 8.54 20.44
C LEU A 656 1.48 9.10 20.95
N ILE A 657 1.84 10.32 20.54
CA ILE A 657 3.04 11.02 21.01
C ILE A 657 2.86 11.41 22.49
N GLN A 658 1.75 12.07 22.81
CA GLN A 658 1.46 12.56 24.16
C GLN A 658 1.23 11.43 25.16
N GLY A 659 0.75 10.28 24.68
CA GLY A 659 0.35 9.16 25.52
C GLY A 659 -1.03 9.37 26.15
N LYS A 660 -1.46 8.39 26.95
CA LYS A 660 -2.72 8.47 27.70
C LYS A 660 -2.66 9.68 28.66
N PRO A 661 -3.63 10.62 28.62
CA PRO A 661 -3.61 11.79 29.49
C PRO A 661 -3.60 11.40 30.98
N SER A 662 -2.63 11.89 31.74
CA SER A 662 -2.57 11.74 33.19
C SER A 662 -3.79 12.44 33.82
N GLY A 663 -4.71 11.66 34.39
CA GLY A 663 -5.95 12.17 35.00
C GLY A 663 -7.23 11.96 34.18
N SER A 664 -7.18 11.24 33.05
CA SER A 664 -8.41 10.69 32.46
C SER A 664 -8.89 9.48 33.28
N ASP A 665 -9.51 9.72 34.43
CA ASP A 665 -10.18 8.71 35.26
C ASP A 665 -11.42 8.08 34.58
N ASN A 666 -11.65 8.30 33.28
CA ASN A 666 -12.96 8.12 32.66
C ASN A 666 -13.11 6.89 31.75
N ALA A 667 -12.51 5.74 32.08
CA ALA A 667 -12.95 4.48 31.46
C ALA A 667 -12.76 3.23 32.34
N THR A 668 -11.67 3.12 33.09
CA THR A 668 -11.34 1.90 33.86
C THR A 668 -11.84 1.90 35.31
N SER A 669 -12.49 2.97 35.77
CA SER A 669 -12.97 3.13 37.16
C SER A 669 -14.50 3.07 37.30
N ALA A 670 -15.25 2.98 36.21
CA ALA A 670 -16.71 2.86 36.27
C ALA A 670 -17.07 1.44 36.72
N ILE A 671 -17.21 1.25 38.04
CA ILE A 671 -17.78 0.03 38.59
C ILE A 671 -19.20 -0.09 38.05
N HIS A 672 -19.41 -1.04 37.14
CA HIS A 672 -20.73 -1.36 36.64
C HIS A 672 -21.49 -2.12 37.73
N ASP A 673 -22.54 -1.49 38.25
CA ASP A 673 -23.38 -2.00 39.34
C ASP A 673 -24.86 -2.10 38.92
N PHE A 674 -25.13 -2.34 37.63
CA PHE A 674 -26.47 -2.34 37.07
C PHE A 674 -27.37 -3.40 37.73
N TRP A 675 -26.82 -4.59 37.98
CA TRP A 675 -27.46 -5.78 38.54
C TRP A 675 -27.17 -5.97 40.04
N LYS A 676 -26.61 -4.98 40.75
CA LYS A 676 -26.24 -5.10 42.18
C LYS A 676 -27.35 -5.66 43.08
N GLU A 677 -28.60 -5.29 42.78
CA GLU A 677 -29.77 -5.71 43.55
C GLU A 677 -30.09 -7.19 43.34
N TRP A 678 -29.94 -7.68 42.11
CA TRP A 678 -30.03 -9.09 41.78
C TRP A 678 -28.91 -9.87 42.48
N ASP A 679 -27.67 -9.40 42.37
CA ASP A 679 -26.52 -10.02 43.02
C ASP A 679 -26.67 -10.10 44.55
N ALA A 680 -27.19 -9.06 45.20
CA ALA A 680 -27.45 -9.04 46.64
C ALA A 680 -28.56 -9.99 47.10
N ASN A 681 -29.46 -10.40 46.21
CA ASN A 681 -30.63 -11.22 46.52
C ASN A 681 -30.62 -12.59 45.83
N ILE A 682 -29.45 -13.05 45.36
CA ILE A 682 -29.28 -14.28 44.57
C ILE A 682 -29.89 -15.55 45.21
N ASP A 683 -29.95 -15.63 46.53
CA ASP A 683 -30.49 -16.80 47.24
C ASP A 683 -31.94 -16.62 47.73
N LYS A 684 -32.54 -15.44 47.54
CA LYS A 684 -33.86 -15.12 48.12
C LYS A 684 -35.03 -15.52 47.24
N PHE A 685 -34.87 -15.56 45.92
CA PHE A 685 -35.95 -15.87 44.99
C PHE A 685 -35.69 -17.20 44.27
N ASN A 686 -36.51 -18.23 44.57
CA ASN A 686 -36.39 -19.55 43.96
C ASN A 686 -37.77 -20.13 43.63
N VAL A 687 -38.15 -20.08 42.35
CA VAL A 687 -39.41 -20.65 41.85
C VAL A 687 -39.14 -22.01 41.23
N LYS A 688 -39.86 -23.06 41.66
CA LYS A 688 -39.74 -24.39 41.06
C LYS A 688 -40.22 -24.37 39.61
N ILE A 689 -39.64 -25.23 38.76
CA ILE A 689 -40.13 -25.45 37.41
C ILE A 689 -41.20 -26.54 37.45
N SER A 690 -42.35 -26.28 36.82
CA SER A 690 -43.42 -27.25 36.68
C SER A 690 -43.06 -28.28 35.60
N GLU A 691 -43.14 -29.56 35.94
CA GLU A 691 -42.90 -30.65 34.99
C GLU A 691 -43.98 -30.71 33.90
N ASN A 692 -45.17 -30.18 34.14
CA ASN A 692 -46.29 -30.22 33.18
C ASN A 692 -46.19 -29.11 32.13
N THR A 693 -45.46 -28.04 32.42
CA THR A 693 -45.37 -26.86 31.54
C THR A 693 -43.94 -26.54 31.09
N CYS A 694 -42.93 -27.18 31.68
CA CYS A 694 -41.51 -26.87 31.46
C CYS A 694 -41.16 -25.38 31.70
N ARG A 695 -41.98 -24.67 32.48
CA ARG A 695 -41.85 -23.26 32.84
C ARG A 695 -41.90 -23.14 34.38
N PRO A 696 -41.43 -22.03 34.97
CA PRO A 696 -41.63 -21.77 36.40
C PRO A 696 -43.10 -21.95 36.80
N TYR A 697 -43.45 -22.16 38.05
CA TYR A 697 -44.87 -22.05 38.46
C TYR A 697 -45.37 -20.61 38.33
N TYR A 698 -46.59 -20.40 37.84
CA TYR A 698 -47.17 -19.06 37.75
C TYR A 698 -47.58 -18.55 39.15
N TYR A 699 -48.24 -19.41 39.93
CA TYR A 699 -48.56 -19.16 41.34
C TYR A 699 -47.56 -19.87 42.25
N VAL A 700 -46.88 -19.12 43.11
CA VAL A 700 -45.91 -19.66 44.08
C VAL A 700 -46.55 -19.99 45.43
N LYS A 701 -47.65 -19.30 45.75
CA LYS A 701 -48.54 -19.54 46.89
C LYS A 701 -49.97 -19.31 46.42
N GLU A 702 -50.95 -19.75 47.20
CA GLU A 702 -52.37 -19.54 46.89
C GLU A 702 -52.65 -18.04 46.67
N GLY A 703 -53.07 -17.68 45.45
CA GLY A 703 -53.36 -16.29 45.07
C GLY A 703 -52.14 -15.39 44.81
N VAL A 704 -50.90 -15.84 45.03
CA VAL A 704 -49.69 -15.02 44.85
C VAL A 704 -48.88 -15.51 43.64
N THR A 705 -48.71 -14.62 42.65
CA THR A 705 -47.94 -14.89 41.44
C THR A 705 -46.42 -14.80 41.70
N TRP A 706 -45.62 -15.43 40.85
CA TRP A 706 -44.16 -15.33 40.93
C TRP A 706 -43.66 -13.89 40.80
N LEU A 707 -44.36 -13.03 40.03
CA LEU A 707 -43.97 -11.64 39.82
C LEU A 707 -44.27 -10.79 41.07
N GLU A 708 -45.41 -11.03 41.73
CA GLU A 708 -45.75 -10.37 43.00
C GLU A 708 -44.76 -10.77 44.10
N GLU A 709 -44.42 -12.06 44.22
CA GLU A 709 -43.38 -12.50 45.17
C GLU A 709 -42.02 -11.86 44.84
N LEU A 710 -41.64 -11.79 43.56
CA LEU A 710 -40.40 -11.12 43.13
C LEU A 710 -40.40 -9.64 43.51
N SER A 711 -41.54 -8.95 43.41
CA SER A 711 -41.68 -7.53 43.78
C SER A 711 -41.47 -7.25 45.26
N THR A 712 -41.52 -8.27 46.12
CA THR A 712 -41.16 -8.14 47.55
C THR A 712 -39.66 -8.17 47.80
N ILE A 713 -38.87 -8.65 46.82
CA ILE A 713 -37.43 -8.86 46.92
C ILE A 713 -36.66 -7.85 46.07
N LEU A 714 -37.17 -7.54 44.88
CA LEU A 714 -36.53 -6.69 43.88
C LEU A 714 -37.50 -5.61 43.35
N ASP A 715 -36.95 -4.47 42.96
CA ASP A 715 -37.67 -3.46 42.18
C ASP A 715 -38.02 -3.97 40.77
N THR A 716 -39.25 -4.47 40.62
CA THR A 716 -39.77 -5.00 39.35
C THR A 716 -40.10 -3.94 38.30
N THR A 717 -39.92 -2.64 38.61
CA THR A 717 -39.94 -1.58 37.60
C THR A 717 -38.65 -1.54 36.78
N ARG A 718 -37.58 -2.17 37.28
CA ARG A 718 -36.31 -2.39 36.56
C ARG A 718 -36.36 -3.64 35.70
N PRO A 719 -35.43 -3.79 34.73
CA PRO A 719 -35.41 -4.96 33.88
C PRO A 719 -35.21 -6.27 34.66
N ILE A 720 -35.96 -7.30 34.24
CA ILE A 720 -35.97 -8.63 34.89
C ILE A 720 -35.09 -9.59 34.07
N LEU A 721 -34.08 -10.22 34.71
CA LEU A 721 -33.10 -11.11 34.05
C LEU A 721 -33.72 -12.32 33.33
N SER A 722 -34.97 -12.70 33.67
CA SER A 722 -35.78 -13.70 32.95
C SER A 722 -35.04 -15.02 32.64
N LEU A 723 -34.18 -15.46 33.55
CA LEU A 723 -33.23 -16.56 33.32
C LEU A 723 -33.93 -17.84 32.83
N ASP A 724 -34.94 -18.33 33.56
CA ASP A 724 -35.62 -19.58 33.20
C ASP A 724 -36.30 -19.54 31.82
N LYS A 725 -36.79 -18.36 31.41
CA LYS A 725 -37.34 -18.14 30.06
C LYS A 725 -36.25 -18.29 29.00
N HIS A 726 -35.07 -17.71 29.25
CA HIS A 726 -33.95 -17.80 28.32
C HIS A 726 -33.40 -19.24 28.21
N PHE A 727 -33.44 -20.03 29.27
CA PHE A 727 -33.07 -21.45 29.21
C PHE A 727 -33.98 -22.22 28.27
N GLY A 728 -35.30 -22.14 28.46
CA GLY A 728 -36.25 -22.80 27.57
C GLY A 728 -36.15 -22.31 26.13
N ASN A 729 -35.98 -21.00 25.92
CA ASN A 729 -35.78 -20.42 24.59
C ASN A 729 -34.49 -20.92 23.91
N PHE A 730 -33.41 -21.20 24.66
CA PHE A 730 -32.21 -21.79 24.10
C PHE A 730 -32.52 -23.19 23.53
N VAL A 731 -33.17 -24.03 24.35
CA VAL A 731 -33.49 -25.41 23.97
C VAL A 731 -34.42 -25.43 22.74
N ASP A 732 -35.40 -24.55 22.72
CA ASP A 732 -36.31 -24.32 21.59
C ASP A 732 -35.57 -23.89 20.32
N THR A 733 -34.64 -22.93 20.43
CA THR A 733 -33.92 -22.38 19.28
C THR A 733 -32.91 -23.37 18.68
N TYR A 734 -32.17 -24.09 19.53
CA TYR A 734 -31.04 -24.92 19.08
C TYR A 734 -31.31 -26.42 19.13
N GLY A 735 -32.50 -26.84 19.58
CA GLY A 735 -32.90 -28.24 19.62
C GLY A 735 -32.06 -29.10 20.56
N ARG A 736 -31.41 -28.52 21.58
CA ARG A 736 -30.57 -29.24 22.56
C ARG A 736 -30.43 -28.49 23.88
N TYR A 737 -30.01 -29.19 24.93
CA TYR A 737 -29.67 -28.55 26.20
C TYR A 737 -28.31 -27.83 26.10
N PRO A 738 -28.18 -26.60 26.65
CA PRO A 738 -26.93 -25.86 26.63
C PRO A 738 -25.91 -26.43 27.63
N SER A 739 -24.63 -26.29 27.33
CA SER A 739 -23.59 -26.28 28.39
C SER A 739 -23.64 -24.96 29.18
N ARG A 740 -22.98 -24.92 30.33
CA ARG A 740 -22.90 -23.70 31.17
C ARG A 740 -22.39 -22.48 30.39
N ASN A 741 -21.29 -22.64 29.64
CA ASN A 741 -20.69 -21.54 28.87
C ASN A 741 -21.58 -21.07 27.72
N GLU A 742 -22.23 -22.01 27.02
CA GLU A 742 -23.16 -21.68 25.94
C GLU A 742 -24.38 -20.92 26.45
N TYR A 743 -24.90 -21.31 27.61
CA TYR A 743 -26.01 -20.61 28.23
C TYR A 743 -25.63 -19.18 28.62
N ILE A 744 -24.45 -18.97 29.22
CA ILE A 744 -23.95 -17.63 29.57
C ILE A 744 -23.76 -16.77 28.31
N LEU A 745 -23.17 -17.32 27.25
CA LEU A 745 -23.05 -16.64 25.97
C LEU A 745 -24.42 -16.26 25.39
N TYR A 746 -25.40 -17.14 25.53
CA TYR A 746 -26.75 -16.89 25.06
C TYR A 746 -27.43 -15.76 25.84
N LEU A 747 -27.27 -15.74 27.16
CA LEU A 747 -27.75 -14.64 28.01
C LEU A 747 -27.11 -13.32 27.62
N TYR A 748 -25.78 -13.28 27.45
CA TYR A 748 -25.06 -12.08 27.01
C TYR A 748 -25.63 -11.55 25.69
N ARG A 749 -25.81 -12.41 24.68
CA ARG A 749 -26.34 -12.00 23.39
C ARG A 749 -27.79 -11.51 23.47
N LYS A 750 -28.62 -12.07 24.34
CA LYS A 750 -30.03 -11.64 24.47
C LYS A 750 -30.19 -10.38 25.30
N ILE A 751 -29.54 -10.30 26.46
CA ILE A 751 -29.71 -9.23 27.45
C ILE A 751 -28.86 -8.00 27.08
N CYS A 752 -27.62 -8.22 26.66
CA CYS A 752 -26.70 -7.12 26.40
C CYS A 752 -26.75 -6.65 24.95
N LEU A 753 -26.63 -7.58 23.99
CA LEU A 753 -26.59 -7.21 22.57
C LEU A 753 -28.00 -7.06 21.95
N GLY A 754 -28.94 -7.92 22.31
CA GLY A 754 -30.27 -8.00 21.70
C GLY A 754 -31.26 -6.97 22.22
N SER A 755 -31.47 -6.90 23.53
CA SER A 755 -32.43 -5.97 24.14
C SER A 755 -31.82 -4.63 24.54
N LYS A 756 -30.49 -4.49 24.48
CA LYS A 756 -29.71 -3.31 24.93
C LYS A 756 -30.11 -2.84 26.33
N THR A 757 -30.52 -3.78 27.17
CA THR A 757 -31.04 -3.51 28.52
C THR A 757 -29.92 -3.12 29.48
N SER A 758 -28.77 -3.78 29.34
CA SER A 758 -27.53 -3.50 30.06
C SER A 758 -26.35 -3.76 29.12
N THR A 759 -25.18 -3.19 29.40
CA THR A 759 -23.92 -3.54 28.71
C THR A 759 -23.20 -4.73 29.35
N THR A 760 -23.61 -5.14 30.55
CA THR A 760 -22.99 -6.18 31.39
C THR A 760 -24.02 -7.23 31.86
N LEU A 761 -23.54 -8.42 32.22
CA LEU A 761 -24.28 -9.41 33.00
C LEU A 761 -24.04 -9.23 34.52
N PRO A 762 -24.86 -9.82 35.40
CA PRO A 762 -24.63 -9.80 36.85
C PRO A 762 -23.25 -10.36 37.23
N ARG A 763 -22.67 -9.84 38.31
CA ARG A 763 -21.34 -10.24 38.80
C ARG A 763 -21.30 -11.74 39.12
N ASN A 764 -22.38 -12.29 39.69
CA ASN A 764 -22.48 -13.69 40.07
C ASN A 764 -23.23 -14.56 39.04
N ILE A 765 -23.12 -14.25 37.75
CA ILE A 765 -23.83 -14.97 36.68
C ILE A 765 -23.59 -16.49 36.67
N LEU A 766 -22.42 -16.96 37.11
CA LEU A 766 -22.13 -18.39 37.27
C LEU A 766 -23.10 -19.04 38.27
N LYS A 767 -23.30 -18.43 39.44
CA LYS A 767 -24.19 -18.94 40.47
C LYS A 767 -25.66 -18.89 40.02
N PHE A 768 -26.07 -17.83 39.33
CA PHE A 768 -27.40 -17.76 38.72
C PHE A 768 -27.61 -18.89 37.70
N THR A 769 -26.61 -19.15 36.86
CA THR A 769 -26.65 -20.25 35.90
C THR A 769 -26.77 -21.60 36.60
N ASP A 770 -25.99 -21.84 37.66
CA ASP A 770 -26.04 -23.10 38.41
C ASP A 770 -27.40 -23.35 39.05
N GLN A 771 -28.04 -22.31 39.58
CA GLN A 771 -29.41 -22.42 40.10
C GLN A 771 -30.43 -22.76 39.01
N VAL A 772 -30.31 -22.19 37.81
CA VAL A 772 -31.18 -22.53 36.66
C VAL A 772 -30.99 -23.99 36.27
N PHE A 773 -29.74 -24.45 36.13
CA PHE A 773 -29.45 -25.84 35.78
C PHE A 773 -29.99 -26.81 36.85
N ALA A 774 -29.82 -26.48 38.14
CA ALA A 774 -30.37 -27.29 39.24
C ALA A 774 -31.90 -27.38 39.17
N ARG A 775 -32.58 -26.27 38.84
CA ARG A 775 -34.04 -26.20 38.66
C ARG A 775 -34.56 -27.01 37.47
N PHE A 776 -33.84 -27.01 36.35
CA PHE A 776 -34.23 -27.73 35.13
C PHE A 776 -33.74 -29.19 35.08
N ASN A 777 -32.80 -29.60 35.94
CA ASN A 777 -32.26 -30.95 35.96
C ASN A 777 -33.33 -32.08 36.02
N PRO A 778 -34.39 -31.99 36.84
CA PRO A 778 -35.45 -33.01 36.84
C PRO A 778 -36.15 -33.14 35.48
N ILE A 779 -36.35 -32.02 34.79
CA ILE A 779 -37.04 -31.95 33.50
C ILE A 779 -36.15 -32.49 32.38
N MET A 780 -34.87 -32.12 32.39
CA MET A 780 -33.86 -32.62 31.44
C MET A 780 -33.72 -34.15 31.49
N ASN A 781 -33.88 -34.74 32.68
CA ASN A 781 -33.82 -36.20 32.86
C ASN A 781 -35.13 -36.90 32.48
N LYS A 782 -36.27 -36.18 32.52
CA LYS A 782 -37.61 -36.76 32.29
C LYS A 782 -38.03 -36.74 30.83
N TYR A 783 -37.76 -35.67 30.10
CA TYR A 783 -38.29 -35.47 28.75
C TYR A 783 -37.21 -35.55 27.67
N THR A 784 -37.58 -36.08 26.49
CA THR A 784 -36.79 -35.88 25.28
C THR A 784 -36.85 -34.41 24.85
N LEU A 785 -35.86 -33.96 24.08
CA LEU A 785 -35.77 -32.58 23.59
C LEU A 785 -37.03 -32.15 22.84
N GLU A 786 -37.54 -32.99 21.94
CA GLU A 786 -38.79 -32.73 21.19
C GLU A 786 -39.99 -32.57 22.13
N THR A 787 -40.07 -33.42 23.17
CA THR A 787 -41.16 -33.37 24.16
C THR A 787 -41.07 -32.10 24.99
N PHE A 788 -39.86 -31.72 25.44
CA PHE A 788 -39.63 -30.47 26.16
C PHE A 788 -40.07 -29.27 25.32
N ILE A 789 -39.62 -29.18 24.06
CA ILE A 789 -39.90 -28.06 23.17
C ILE A 789 -41.41 -27.92 22.96
N ARG A 790 -42.09 -29.02 22.64
CA ARG A 790 -43.55 -29.03 22.47
C ARG A 790 -44.27 -28.52 23.71
N ILE A 791 -43.97 -29.11 24.89
CA ILE A 791 -44.59 -28.70 26.17
C ILE A 791 -44.30 -27.23 26.47
N PHE A 792 -43.05 -26.78 26.27
CA PHE A 792 -42.64 -25.40 26.52
C PHE A 792 -43.40 -24.40 25.62
N GLN A 793 -43.56 -24.72 24.32
CA GLN A 793 -44.28 -23.88 23.36
C GLN A 793 -45.80 -23.84 23.65
N ASP A 794 -46.42 -25.00 23.88
CA ASP A 794 -47.87 -25.10 24.17
C ASP A 794 -48.28 -24.28 25.41
N ASN A 795 -47.35 -24.13 26.36
CA ASN A 795 -47.55 -23.40 27.61
C ASN A 795 -47.00 -21.96 27.59
N ALA A 796 -46.78 -21.37 26.41
CA ALA A 796 -46.34 -19.97 26.31
C ALA A 796 -47.40 -18.96 26.81
N SER A 797 -48.68 -19.27 26.64
CA SER A 797 -49.80 -18.46 27.15
C SER A 797 -50.00 -18.68 28.65
N ILE A 798 -50.16 -17.58 29.40
CA ILE A 798 -50.39 -17.61 30.86
C ILE A 798 -51.64 -18.44 31.21
N ASN A 799 -52.73 -18.29 30.46
CA ASN A 799 -53.98 -19.02 30.73
C ASN A 799 -53.81 -20.53 30.55
N THR A 800 -53.12 -20.95 29.49
CA THR A 800 -52.84 -22.37 29.22
C THR A 800 -51.92 -22.95 30.29
N ARG A 801 -50.87 -22.20 30.66
CA ARG A 801 -49.93 -22.57 31.71
C ARG A 801 -50.62 -22.78 33.06
N ILE A 802 -51.47 -21.85 33.51
CA ILE A 802 -52.20 -21.96 34.79
C ILE A 802 -53.09 -23.20 34.81
N ASN A 803 -53.75 -23.53 33.69
CA ASN A 803 -54.60 -24.71 33.61
C ASN A 803 -53.81 -26.02 33.67
N ASN A 804 -52.63 -26.06 33.05
CA ASN A 804 -51.77 -27.25 33.02
C ASN A 804 -50.88 -27.40 34.27
N GLU A 805 -50.79 -26.36 35.11
CA GLU A 805 -50.10 -26.39 36.41
C GLU A 805 -50.96 -26.96 37.55
N LYS A 806 -52.29 -27.01 37.37
CA LYS A 806 -53.23 -27.69 38.29
C LYS A 806 -53.19 -29.20 38.11
#